data_AF-A0A077NQA4-F1
#
_entry.id   AF-A0A077NQA4-F1
#
_cell.length_a   1.000
_cell.length_b   1.000
_cell.length_c   1.000
_cell.angle_alpha   90.00
_cell.angle_beta   90.00
_cell.angle_gamma   90.00
#
_symmetry.space_group_name_H-M   'P 1'
#
loop_
_entity.id
_entity.type
_entity.pdbx_description
1 polymer ?
#
loop_
_entity_poly.entity_id
_entity_poly.type
_entity_poly.pdbx_seq_one_letter_code
_entity_poly.pdbx_strand_id
1 'polypeptide(L)'
;MKHFTPEQLKQAWLDVAQGAGQAIEWVEEVRGNAPRLNTEADRLKLKLRRSRNTAQRLAKAATHPMTIGFFGLSQAGKSYLISSLAAGENGRLETQMGPYQLDFIEHINPPGGGKEATGLVTRFSRHVLPSNPDWPIELQLFNEAEIAKIFANTFIHDFNQEKIDWNYDEKRINTLLTSLNERRQSYKVPGVAEDDVVALWDYLIRHAEKSQSKMALQYWPAAVELAPWLSIDDRAQLFGELWGNIHEFTEAYRRFAHTLQRLGGASVVRAPLNVLVTEQNGRLVQTNSIMNVDMLGRLNKSNDLQITVCPERDSGLAAPVSVSLAELTALTVELHVPLLSSTRERLFEEVDLLDFPGYRGRLGVESLNYLQNAAESDDSNPLAQLILRGKVAYLFERYTLNQEMNVLVVCTPSNEQSNVKDVGGVLDEWIRYSQGADADSRTRRPAGLVWAITKLDLRITQELTKSEDMLREVWGQGGMIKIAMTERFGHFPWMQEWQPGRAFNNAFLVRKPCQATPFITMKEGCEAEFSQETASKLTLMKKTFLEDAAIQRHIASPEQAWDAMLQLNDGGMRRLADYLGIVAQREIKLERIAEQLNETRHELVEGNLHAWYQPDGAEEVEKKRLISEEILKALQNRAGRHGELLAGLVPQRKALQELYMQEAELDLPTEGKDENESVAAFGIGSDFDLFSDTPDETVSAHSHEQEFAHRVIKLWINYLRTVPEQTSMTDFIGLSRSIVEMLVDELITAIQRMDVEGELMAVLANTEQAGVRREKMMERQVSRVMHIMNDFITWLGYQNIPSEKRPASRINKGQPIFARPDKKDPALWKGDERLYRLTNEQLNYSALFIYDWLFGFGEIIKENAGHSAGREITAVQNERLGTIIHRIQLSSE
;
A
#
# COMPACT_ATOMS: atom_id res chain seq x y z
N MET A 1 -28.75 -3.87 6.28
CA MET A 1 -27.48 -4.64 6.35
C MET A 1 -27.48 -5.42 7.65
N LYS A 2 -27.08 -6.70 7.65
CA LYS A 2 -26.90 -7.43 8.92
C LYS A 2 -25.76 -6.74 9.68
N HIS A 3 -25.99 -6.34 10.94
CA HIS A 3 -24.93 -5.82 11.79
C HIS A 3 -24.07 -7.00 12.24
N PHE A 4 -22.78 -6.99 11.87
CA PHE A 4 -21.84 -8.00 12.34
C PHE A 4 -21.42 -7.71 13.78
N THR A 5 -21.43 -8.74 14.63
CA THR A 5 -20.67 -8.66 15.88
C THR A 5 -19.15 -8.71 15.58
N PRO A 6 -18.31 -8.18 16.47
CA PRO A 6 -16.85 -8.24 16.33
C PRO A 6 -16.32 -9.66 16.09
N GLU A 7 -16.87 -10.63 16.81
CA GLU A 7 -16.49 -12.04 16.76
C GLU A 7 -16.93 -12.69 15.44
N GLN A 8 -18.15 -12.39 14.96
CA GLN A 8 -18.61 -12.87 13.65
C GLN A 8 -17.76 -12.30 12.51
N LEU A 9 -17.37 -11.03 12.59
CA LEU A 9 -16.53 -10.38 11.57
C LEU A 9 -15.09 -10.91 11.61
N LYS A 10 -14.53 -11.10 12.81
CA LYS A 10 -13.25 -11.78 13.00
C LYS A 10 -13.27 -13.17 12.38
N GLN A 11 -14.29 -13.98 12.68
CA GLN A 11 -14.40 -15.32 12.12
C GLN A 11 -14.50 -15.30 10.59
N ALA A 12 -15.32 -14.41 10.02
CA ALA A 12 -15.44 -14.28 8.57
C ALA A 12 -14.10 -13.94 7.89
N TRP A 13 -13.30 -13.05 8.49
CA TRP A 13 -11.95 -12.76 7.99
C TRP A 13 -10.98 -13.92 8.19
N LEU A 14 -11.07 -14.66 9.30
CA LEU A 14 -10.27 -15.88 9.50
C LEU A 14 -10.62 -16.95 8.47
N ASP A 15 -11.89 -17.08 8.09
CA ASP A 15 -12.32 -18.01 7.05
C ASP A 15 -11.74 -17.62 5.68
N VAL A 16 -11.70 -16.32 5.35
CA VAL A 16 -10.99 -15.81 4.15
C VAL A 16 -9.49 -16.12 4.22
N ALA A 17 -8.84 -15.87 5.36
CA ALA A 17 -7.41 -16.15 5.51
C ALA A 17 -7.07 -17.63 5.36
N GLN A 18 -7.87 -18.51 5.96
CA GLN A 18 -7.72 -19.96 5.85
C GLN A 18 -8.02 -20.44 4.43
N GLY A 19 -9.10 -19.96 3.82
CA GLY A 19 -9.47 -20.28 2.44
C GLY A 19 -8.39 -19.87 1.45
N ALA A 20 -7.81 -18.67 1.61
CA ALA A 20 -6.67 -18.23 0.81
C ALA A 20 -5.42 -19.14 1.00
N GLY A 21 -5.17 -19.59 2.24
CA GLY A 21 -4.12 -20.57 2.52
C GLY A 21 -4.34 -21.92 1.83
N GLN A 22 -5.55 -22.46 1.93
CA GLN A 22 -5.95 -23.70 1.26
C GLN A 22 -5.89 -23.57 -0.27
N ALA A 23 -6.24 -22.40 -0.82
CA ALA A 23 -6.12 -22.10 -2.24
C ALA A 23 -4.65 -22.11 -2.70
N ILE A 24 -3.72 -21.56 -1.92
CA ILE A 24 -2.29 -21.60 -2.23
C ILE A 24 -1.79 -23.04 -2.31
N GLU A 25 -2.17 -23.88 -1.36
CA GLU A 25 -1.84 -25.32 -1.36
C GLU A 25 -2.44 -26.04 -2.56
N TRP A 26 -3.70 -25.74 -2.89
CA TRP A 26 -4.38 -26.30 -4.05
C TRP A 26 -3.69 -25.89 -5.36
N VAL A 27 -3.31 -24.63 -5.52
CA VAL A 27 -2.57 -24.17 -6.72
C VAL A 27 -1.25 -24.94 -6.86
N GLU A 28 -0.51 -25.12 -5.77
CA GLU A 28 0.78 -25.83 -5.80
C GLU A 28 0.62 -27.31 -6.15
N GLU A 29 -0.44 -27.96 -5.70
CA GLU A 29 -0.73 -29.37 -6.02
C GLU A 29 -1.18 -29.56 -7.46
N VAL A 30 -1.99 -28.63 -8.00
CA VAL A 30 -2.65 -28.79 -9.31
C VAL A 30 -1.81 -28.23 -10.45
N ARG A 31 -0.90 -27.27 -10.21
CA ARG A 31 -0.10 -26.65 -11.28
C ARG A 31 0.73 -27.66 -12.09
N GLY A 32 1.12 -28.79 -11.50
CA GLY A 32 1.92 -29.82 -12.17
C GLY A 32 1.17 -30.57 -13.28
N ASN A 33 -0.16 -30.69 -13.18
CA ASN A 33 -0.99 -31.42 -14.14
C ASN A 33 -1.97 -30.53 -14.92
N ALA A 34 -2.01 -29.22 -14.64
CA ALA A 34 -2.82 -28.23 -15.35
C ALA A 34 -1.93 -27.11 -15.93
N PRO A 35 -1.45 -27.25 -17.19
CA PRO A 35 -0.59 -26.26 -17.84
C PRO A 35 -1.14 -24.83 -17.81
N ARG A 36 -2.45 -24.63 -18.02
CA ARG A 36 -3.06 -23.29 -17.99
C ARG A 36 -3.00 -22.68 -16.60
N LEU A 37 -3.25 -23.47 -15.55
CA LEU A 37 -3.12 -23.00 -14.17
C LEU A 37 -1.67 -22.66 -13.85
N ASN A 38 -0.71 -23.47 -14.31
CA ASN A 38 0.71 -23.22 -14.09
C ASN A 38 1.18 -21.86 -14.64
N THR A 39 0.64 -21.43 -15.78
CA THR A 39 0.93 -20.12 -16.38
C THR A 39 0.56 -18.95 -15.47
N GLU A 40 -0.50 -19.11 -14.66
CA GLU A 40 -1.01 -18.07 -13.76
C GLU A 40 -0.66 -18.31 -12.28
N ALA A 41 -0.13 -19.49 -11.94
CA ALA A 41 0.02 -19.98 -10.56
C ALA A 41 0.79 -19.02 -9.66
N ASP A 42 1.93 -18.49 -10.12
CA ASP A 42 2.79 -17.63 -9.31
C ASP A 42 2.10 -16.30 -8.96
N ARG A 43 1.42 -15.70 -9.95
CA ARG A 43 0.63 -14.47 -9.76
C ARG A 43 -0.58 -14.72 -8.86
N LEU A 44 -1.28 -15.85 -9.05
CA LEU A 44 -2.41 -16.23 -8.22
C LEU A 44 -1.98 -16.47 -6.77
N LYS A 45 -0.87 -17.20 -6.54
CA LYS A 45 -0.28 -17.38 -5.20
C LYS A 45 0.03 -16.03 -4.55
N LEU A 46 0.67 -15.10 -5.27
CA LEU A 46 0.97 -13.77 -4.75
C LEU A 46 -0.30 -13.02 -4.32
N LYS A 47 -1.34 -13.00 -5.17
CA LYS A 47 -2.64 -12.40 -4.82
C LYS A 47 -3.28 -13.04 -3.59
N LEU A 48 -3.30 -14.37 -3.52
CA LEU A 48 -3.84 -15.10 -2.37
C LEU A 48 -3.10 -14.74 -1.08
N ARG A 49 -1.77 -14.60 -1.12
CA ARG A 49 -0.97 -14.15 0.03
C ARG A 49 -1.30 -12.72 0.45
N ARG A 50 -1.47 -11.79 -0.51
CA ARG A 50 -1.90 -10.41 -0.23
C ARG A 50 -3.24 -10.36 0.48
N SER A 51 -4.22 -11.11 -0.02
CA SER A 51 -5.54 -11.18 0.61
C SER A 51 -5.48 -11.86 1.97
N ARG A 52 -4.64 -12.89 2.15
CA ARG A 52 -4.42 -13.54 3.45
C ARG A 52 -3.82 -12.58 4.49
N ASN A 53 -2.84 -11.76 4.09
CA ASN A 53 -2.29 -10.68 4.92
C ASN A 53 -3.36 -9.68 5.34
N THR A 54 -4.16 -9.18 4.40
CA THR A 54 -5.27 -8.27 4.69
C THR A 54 -6.28 -8.91 5.64
N ALA A 55 -6.64 -10.17 5.40
CA ALA A 55 -7.60 -10.90 6.22
C ALA A 55 -7.12 -11.11 7.65
N GLN A 56 -5.87 -11.49 7.86
CA GLN A 56 -5.29 -11.64 9.20
C GLN A 56 -5.25 -10.30 9.96
N ARG A 57 -4.89 -9.20 9.29
CA ARG A 57 -4.89 -7.86 9.90
C ARG A 57 -6.29 -7.42 10.30
N LEU A 58 -7.27 -7.55 9.39
CA LEU A 58 -8.63 -7.08 9.63
C LEU A 58 -9.41 -7.99 10.59
N ALA A 59 -9.08 -9.28 10.66
CA ALA A 59 -9.56 -10.18 11.72
C ALA A 59 -9.15 -9.69 13.12
N LYS A 60 -7.90 -9.26 13.27
CA LYS A 60 -7.42 -8.64 14.52
C LYS A 60 -8.11 -7.30 14.74
N ALA A 61 -8.14 -6.43 13.74
CA ALA A 61 -8.73 -5.08 13.85
C ALA A 61 -10.19 -5.10 14.31
N ALA A 62 -10.98 -6.07 13.84
CA ALA A 62 -12.40 -6.22 14.20
C ALA A 62 -12.64 -6.37 15.71
N THR A 63 -11.73 -7.06 16.43
CA THR A 63 -11.87 -7.27 17.88
C THR A 63 -11.18 -6.23 18.74
N HIS A 64 -10.26 -5.42 18.18
CA HIS A 64 -9.62 -4.36 18.95
C HIS A 64 -10.64 -3.26 19.34
N PRO A 65 -10.45 -2.60 20.49
CA PRO A 65 -11.24 -1.43 20.88
C PRO A 65 -11.26 -0.33 19.82
N MET A 66 -12.20 0.59 19.96
CA MET A 66 -12.16 1.84 19.21
C MET A 66 -10.94 2.64 19.67
N THR A 67 -10.27 3.28 18.71
CA THR A 67 -9.04 4.03 18.96
C THR A 67 -9.11 5.41 18.32
N ILE A 68 -8.64 6.41 19.05
CA ILE A 68 -8.45 7.77 18.55
C ILE A 68 -6.96 8.07 18.54
N GLY A 69 -6.38 8.22 17.34
CA GLY A 69 -5.01 8.63 17.14
C GLY A 69 -4.84 10.13 17.27
N PHE A 70 -3.89 10.56 18.10
CA PHE A 70 -3.45 11.93 18.22
C PHE A 70 -2.11 12.08 17.51
N PHE A 71 -2.13 12.90 16.47
CA PHE A 71 -0.99 13.13 15.61
C PHE A 71 -0.82 14.63 15.36
N GLY A 72 0.38 15.10 15.06
CA GLY A 72 0.58 16.44 14.52
C GLY A 72 1.73 17.21 15.14
N LEU A 73 1.87 18.42 14.64
CA LEU A 73 3.07 19.25 14.73
C LEU A 73 3.07 20.13 16.00
N SER A 74 1.89 20.33 16.59
CA SER A 74 1.78 21.01 17.89
C SER A 74 1.93 20.01 19.01
N GLN A 75 3.16 19.65 19.39
CA GLN A 75 3.40 18.67 20.48
C GLN A 75 2.75 19.12 21.80
N ALA A 76 2.88 20.41 22.14
CA ALA A 76 2.25 20.98 23.33
C ALA A 76 0.71 20.97 23.23
N GLY A 77 0.16 21.28 22.06
CA GLY A 77 -1.29 21.22 21.82
C GLY A 77 -1.83 19.80 21.90
N LYS A 78 -1.14 18.83 21.31
CA LYS A 78 -1.46 17.40 21.36
C LYS A 78 -1.45 16.87 22.79
N SER A 79 -0.38 17.15 23.53
CA SER A 79 -0.27 16.74 24.95
C SER A 79 -1.40 17.32 25.79
N TYR A 80 -1.73 18.60 25.55
CA TYR A 80 -2.88 19.25 26.20
C TYR A 80 -4.19 18.55 25.86
N LEU A 81 -4.47 18.29 24.58
CA LEU A 81 -5.70 17.59 24.16
C LEU A 81 -5.85 16.23 24.82
N ILE A 82 -4.79 15.40 24.79
CA ILE A 82 -4.81 14.07 25.42
C ILE A 82 -5.06 14.21 26.92
N SER A 83 -4.35 15.10 27.61
CA SER A 83 -4.55 15.31 29.04
C SER A 83 -5.97 15.77 29.37
N SER A 84 -6.54 16.69 28.62
CA SER A 84 -7.88 17.20 28.88
C SER A 84 -8.99 16.17 28.61
N LEU A 85 -8.76 15.24 27.68
CA LEU A 85 -9.74 14.22 27.30
C LEU A 85 -9.66 12.96 28.17
N ALA A 86 -8.45 12.51 28.50
CA ALA A 86 -8.22 11.28 29.27
C ALA A 86 -7.96 11.48 30.77
N ALA A 87 -7.78 12.72 31.25
CA ALA A 87 -7.59 12.94 32.68
C ALA A 87 -8.83 12.60 33.52
N GLY A 88 -8.56 12.23 34.78
CA GLY A 88 -9.61 12.15 35.80
C GLY A 88 -10.16 13.51 36.20
N GLU A 89 -11.14 13.52 37.11
CA GLU A 89 -11.73 14.77 37.64
C GLU A 89 -10.70 15.72 38.28
N ASN A 90 -9.58 15.17 38.77
CA ASN A 90 -8.44 15.93 39.32
C ASN A 90 -7.52 16.54 38.25
N GLY A 91 -7.80 16.32 36.96
CA GLY A 91 -7.00 16.84 35.84
C GLY A 91 -5.67 16.11 35.62
N ARG A 92 -5.47 14.94 36.23
CA ARG A 92 -4.22 14.15 36.14
C ARG A 92 -4.40 12.89 35.31
N LEU A 93 -3.30 12.44 34.69
CA LEU A 93 -3.23 11.19 33.94
C LEU A 93 -2.55 10.12 34.80
N GLU A 94 -3.27 9.63 35.80
CA GLU A 94 -2.74 8.69 36.78
C GLU A 94 -2.83 7.24 36.28
N THR A 95 -1.79 6.46 36.57
CA THR A 95 -1.69 5.03 36.23
C THR A 95 -1.11 4.25 37.41
N GLN A 96 -1.49 2.98 37.52
CA GLN A 96 -0.95 2.04 38.50
C GLN A 96 0.02 1.07 37.82
N MET A 97 1.31 1.16 38.17
CA MET A 97 2.37 0.31 37.62
C MET A 97 3.07 -0.46 38.76
N GLY A 98 2.66 -1.71 38.96
CA GLY A 98 3.10 -2.49 40.12
C GLY A 98 2.61 -1.84 41.42
N PRO A 99 3.46 -1.62 42.44
CA PRO A 99 3.06 -0.94 43.67
C PRO A 99 3.02 0.60 43.56
N TYR A 100 3.41 1.19 42.43
CA TYR A 100 3.54 2.63 42.28
C TYR A 100 2.33 3.25 41.54
N GLN A 101 1.77 4.30 42.12
CA GLN A 101 0.85 5.22 41.43
C GLN A 101 1.68 6.34 40.80
N LEU A 102 1.57 6.51 39.49
CA LEU A 102 2.35 7.47 38.71
C LEU A 102 1.43 8.41 37.95
N ASP A 103 1.78 9.69 37.87
CA ASP A 103 1.24 10.60 36.85
C ASP A 103 2.09 10.51 35.58
N PHE A 104 1.44 10.27 34.43
CA PHE A 104 2.14 10.09 33.15
C PHE A 104 2.95 11.33 32.74
N ILE A 105 2.39 12.52 32.92
CA ILE A 105 3.03 13.78 32.47
C ILE A 105 4.24 14.11 33.35
N GLU A 106 4.12 13.90 34.66
CA GLU A 106 5.19 14.21 35.63
C GLU A 106 6.28 13.13 35.66
N HIS A 107 5.91 11.85 35.62
CA HIS A 107 6.82 10.75 35.92
C HIS A 107 7.30 9.97 34.69
N ILE A 108 6.49 9.83 33.63
CA ILE A 108 6.82 8.92 32.51
C ILE A 108 7.24 9.70 31.25
N ASN A 109 6.48 10.75 30.90
CA ASN A 109 6.72 11.54 29.71
C ASN A 109 7.97 12.42 29.88
N PRO A 110 8.98 12.30 29.00
CA PRO A 110 10.19 13.10 29.11
C PRO A 110 9.91 14.60 28.87
N PRO A 111 10.55 15.51 29.64
CA PRO A 111 10.40 16.94 29.44
C PRO A 111 10.97 17.35 28.08
N GLY A 112 10.09 17.73 27.16
CA GLY A 112 10.46 18.13 25.80
C GLY A 112 11.17 19.48 25.80
N GLY A 113 12.50 19.49 25.66
CA GLY A 113 13.32 20.70 25.46
C GLY A 113 13.17 21.35 24.07
N GLY A 114 11.98 21.32 23.48
CA GLY A 114 11.72 21.79 22.11
C GLY A 114 12.10 20.81 20.98
N LYS A 115 12.63 19.63 21.30
CA LYS A 115 12.82 18.49 20.39
C LYS A 115 11.83 17.37 20.75
N GLU A 116 11.44 16.56 19.77
CA GLU A 116 10.65 15.35 20.00
C GLU A 116 11.41 14.41 20.94
N ALA A 117 10.82 14.16 22.10
CA ALA A 117 11.44 13.39 23.16
C ALA A 117 11.09 11.89 23.11
N THR A 118 10.04 11.50 22.37
CA THR A 118 9.53 10.12 22.31
C THR A 118 9.61 9.49 20.91
N GLY A 119 9.88 8.18 20.86
CA GLY A 119 10.07 7.40 19.62
C GLY A 119 9.23 6.12 19.54
N LEU A 120 8.14 6.04 20.31
CA LEU A 120 7.19 4.93 20.37
C LEU A 120 5.75 5.49 20.53
N VAL A 121 4.73 4.69 20.23
CA VAL A 121 3.33 5.07 20.44
C VAL A 121 2.94 4.83 21.89
N THR A 122 2.21 5.75 22.52
CA THR A 122 1.65 5.52 23.87
C THR A 122 0.16 5.26 23.77
N ARG A 123 -0.32 4.12 24.27
CA ARG A 123 -1.75 3.80 24.36
C ARG A 123 -2.26 4.08 25.77
N PHE A 124 -3.24 4.96 25.89
CA PHE A 124 -4.00 5.16 27.12
C PHE A 124 -5.32 4.39 27.03
N SER A 125 -5.59 3.55 28.03
CA SER A 125 -6.81 2.74 28.06
C SER A 125 -7.37 2.61 29.46
N ARG A 126 -8.69 2.43 29.57
CA ARG A 126 -9.37 2.01 30.80
C ARG A 126 -9.41 0.49 30.97
N HIS A 127 -8.96 -0.26 29.96
CA HIS A 127 -8.80 -1.70 30.05
C HIS A 127 -7.57 -2.05 30.89
N VAL A 128 -7.82 -2.55 32.10
CA VAL A 128 -6.77 -3.07 32.98
C VAL A 128 -6.58 -4.55 32.74
N LEU A 129 -5.40 -4.93 32.24
CA LEU A 129 -4.99 -6.33 32.16
C LEU A 129 -4.34 -6.76 33.48
N PRO A 130 -4.52 -8.01 33.92
CA PRO A 130 -3.77 -8.55 35.06
C PRO A 130 -2.27 -8.42 34.81
N SER A 131 -1.58 -7.65 35.65
CA SER A 131 -0.15 -7.44 35.54
C SER A 131 0.60 -8.16 36.66
N ASN A 132 1.79 -8.68 36.34
CA ASN A 132 2.70 -9.19 37.35
C ASN A 132 3.36 -7.98 38.05
N PRO A 133 3.33 -7.87 39.38
CA PRO A 133 3.97 -6.77 40.10
C PRO A 133 5.46 -6.58 39.79
N ASP A 134 6.18 -7.67 39.45
CA ASP A 134 7.60 -7.64 39.09
C ASP A 134 7.85 -7.16 37.65
N TRP A 135 6.86 -7.35 36.76
CA TRP A 135 6.91 -6.92 35.36
C TRP A 135 5.63 -6.17 34.96
N PRO A 136 5.39 -4.98 35.52
CA PRO A 136 4.12 -4.28 35.35
C PRO A 136 3.98 -3.58 33.99
N ILE A 137 5.08 -3.41 33.25
CA ILE A 137 5.11 -2.63 32.00
C ILE A 137 4.84 -3.56 30.82
N GLU A 138 3.89 -3.19 29.97
CA GLU A 138 3.58 -3.92 28.73
C GLU A 138 4.15 -3.18 27.52
N LEU A 139 4.98 -3.86 26.75
CA LEU A 139 5.59 -3.33 25.54
C LEU A 139 5.24 -4.21 24.35
N GLN A 140 4.64 -3.62 23.31
CA GLN A 140 4.47 -4.28 22.03
C GLN A 140 5.75 -4.13 21.21
N LEU A 141 6.19 -5.21 20.54
CA LEU A 141 7.42 -5.24 19.76
C LEU A 141 7.15 -5.34 18.25
N PHE A 142 8.09 -4.82 17.46
CA PHE A 142 8.14 -5.07 16.01
C PHE A 142 8.53 -6.51 15.73
N ASN A 143 8.04 -7.06 14.62
CA ASN A 143 8.59 -8.30 14.08
C ASN A 143 9.76 -8.05 13.11
N GLU A 144 10.43 -9.12 12.70
CA GLU A 144 11.62 -9.07 11.85
C GLU A 144 11.37 -8.39 10.49
N ALA A 145 10.22 -8.64 9.85
CA ALA A 145 9.86 -8.00 8.59
C ALA A 145 9.54 -6.50 8.74
N GLU A 146 9.00 -6.08 9.88
CA GLU A 146 8.80 -4.66 10.21
C GLU A 146 10.13 -3.93 10.41
N ILE A 147 11.11 -4.58 11.03
CA ILE A 147 12.47 -4.05 11.11
C ILE A 147 13.08 -3.87 9.71
N ALA A 148 12.88 -4.83 8.80
CA ALA A 148 13.32 -4.68 7.40
C ALA A 148 12.63 -3.48 6.70
N LYS A 149 11.33 -3.24 6.95
CA LYS A 149 10.62 -2.06 6.44
C LYS A 149 11.22 -0.76 6.95
N ILE A 150 11.60 -0.70 8.23
CA ILE A 150 12.23 0.48 8.83
C ILE A 150 13.56 0.80 8.14
N PHE A 151 14.43 -0.19 7.95
CA PHE A 151 15.74 0.04 7.30
C PHE A 151 15.60 0.42 5.83
N ALA A 152 14.74 -0.27 5.09
CA ALA A 152 14.50 0.05 3.69
C ALA A 152 13.81 1.41 3.51
N ASN A 153 12.84 1.78 4.36
CA ASN A 153 12.25 3.14 4.37
C ASN A 153 13.32 4.21 4.61
N THR A 154 14.19 3.98 5.59
CA THR A 154 15.28 4.89 5.93
C THR A 154 16.24 5.04 4.74
N PHE A 155 16.62 3.95 4.09
CA PHE A 155 17.45 4.00 2.90
C PHE A 155 16.80 4.84 1.79
N ILE A 156 15.55 4.54 1.44
CA ILE A 156 14.82 5.20 0.35
C ILE A 156 14.68 6.71 0.59
N HIS A 157 14.31 7.11 1.82
CA HIS A 157 13.87 8.48 2.10
C HIS A 157 14.92 9.36 2.78
N ASP A 158 15.83 8.79 3.56
CA ASP A 158 16.84 9.57 4.27
C ASP A 158 18.18 9.65 3.53
N PHE A 159 18.42 8.82 2.50
CA PHE A 159 19.63 8.92 1.68
C PHE A 159 19.39 9.61 0.33
N ASN A 160 20.42 10.28 -0.17
CA ASN A 160 20.43 10.84 -1.52
C ASN A 160 20.66 9.74 -2.55
N GLN A 161 19.57 9.22 -3.11
CA GLN A 161 19.58 8.14 -4.10
C GLN A 161 20.37 8.46 -5.38
N GLU A 162 20.58 9.74 -5.72
CA GLU A 162 21.38 10.13 -6.90
C GLU A 162 22.89 9.99 -6.66
N LYS A 163 23.32 9.98 -5.39
CA LYS A 163 24.74 9.93 -5.00
C LYS A 163 25.19 8.56 -4.49
N ILE A 164 24.24 7.66 -4.21
CA ILE A 164 24.55 6.31 -3.77
C ILE A 164 24.95 5.47 -4.99
N ASP A 165 26.13 4.85 -4.92
CA ASP A 165 26.61 3.89 -5.92
C ASP A 165 26.02 2.49 -5.67
N TRP A 166 24.68 2.39 -5.75
CA TRP A 166 23.99 1.11 -5.72
C TRP A 166 23.04 1.03 -6.90
N ASN A 167 23.27 0.04 -7.77
CA ASN A 167 22.43 -0.27 -8.89
C ASN A 167 22.00 -1.73 -8.83
N TYR A 168 20.78 -1.98 -9.27
CA TYR A 168 20.29 -3.34 -9.49
C TYR A 168 21.15 -4.00 -10.57
N ASP A 169 21.84 -5.08 -10.19
CA ASP A 169 22.67 -5.91 -11.06
C ASP A 169 22.12 -7.34 -11.00
N GLU A 170 21.50 -7.76 -12.11
CA GLU A 170 20.83 -9.05 -12.24
C GLU A 170 21.78 -10.22 -11.98
N LYS A 171 23.02 -10.15 -12.45
CA LYS A 171 24.02 -11.23 -12.25
C LYS A 171 24.42 -11.36 -10.80
N ARG A 172 24.64 -10.23 -10.12
CA ARG A 172 24.98 -10.19 -8.69
C ARG A 172 23.83 -10.76 -7.86
N ILE A 173 22.59 -10.35 -8.16
CA ILE A 173 21.39 -10.87 -7.49
C ILE A 173 21.24 -12.37 -7.73
N ASN A 174 21.47 -12.86 -8.95
CA ASN A 174 21.35 -14.28 -9.26
C ASN A 174 22.40 -15.13 -8.56
N THR A 175 23.63 -14.63 -8.49
CA THR A 175 24.70 -15.27 -7.73
C THR A 175 24.34 -15.35 -6.23
N LEU A 176 23.81 -14.25 -5.67
CA LEU A 176 23.35 -14.21 -4.29
C LEU A 176 22.22 -15.22 -4.03
N LEU A 177 21.16 -15.19 -4.84
CA LEU A 177 20.00 -16.08 -4.68
C LEU A 177 20.38 -17.55 -4.82
N THR A 178 21.26 -17.88 -5.77
CA THR A 178 21.78 -19.25 -5.94
C THR A 178 22.54 -19.69 -4.69
N SER A 179 23.46 -18.86 -4.21
CA SER A 179 24.25 -19.14 -3.00
C SER A 179 23.38 -19.29 -1.75
N LEU A 180 22.33 -18.47 -1.60
CA LEU A 180 21.39 -18.57 -0.49
C LEU A 180 20.53 -19.84 -0.58
N ASN A 181 20.13 -20.23 -1.78
CA ASN A 181 19.37 -21.47 -2.00
C ASN A 181 20.21 -22.71 -1.64
N GLU A 182 21.53 -22.70 -1.87
CA GLU A 182 22.43 -23.77 -1.42
C GLU A 182 22.55 -23.85 0.12
N ARG A 183 22.37 -22.71 0.82
CA ARG A 183 22.39 -22.62 2.29
C ARG A 183 21.01 -22.76 2.93
N ARG A 184 20.01 -23.17 2.14
CA ARG A 184 18.65 -23.42 2.60
C ARG A 184 18.64 -24.46 3.73
N GLN A 185 17.94 -24.14 4.82
CA GLN A 185 17.77 -25.03 5.95
C GLN A 185 16.77 -26.15 5.63
N SER A 186 16.92 -27.29 6.29
CA SER A 186 16.01 -28.45 6.15
C SER A 186 14.62 -28.24 6.79
N TYR A 187 14.50 -27.20 7.62
CA TYR A 187 13.26 -26.80 8.29
C TYR A 187 13.07 -25.29 8.18
N LYS A 188 11.82 -24.84 8.31
CA LYS A 188 11.52 -23.40 8.36
C LYS A 188 12.08 -22.78 9.63
N VAL A 189 12.86 -21.71 9.48
CA VAL A 189 13.44 -20.94 10.58
C VAL A 189 12.43 -19.88 11.03
N PRO A 190 12.00 -19.86 12.32
CA PRO A 190 11.06 -18.86 12.81
C PRO A 190 11.55 -17.41 12.61
N GLY A 191 10.58 -16.49 12.49
CA GLY A 191 10.83 -15.04 12.42
C GLY A 191 10.20 -14.37 11.19
N VAL A 192 10.27 -15.03 10.03
CA VAL A 192 9.75 -14.52 8.75
C VAL A 192 9.00 -15.63 8.01
N ALA A 193 7.73 -15.41 7.69
CA ALA A 193 6.94 -16.26 6.79
C ALA A 193 6.91 -15.68 5.37
N GLU A 194 6.48 -16.50 4.40
CA GLU A 194 6.32 -16.07 3.00
C GLU A 194 5.41 -14.82 2.89
N ASP A 195 4.37 -14.76 3.73
CA ASP A 195 3.43 -13.65 3.74
C ASP A 195 4.05 -12.35 4.28
N ASP A 196 4.97 -12.46 5.25
CA ASP A 196 5.70 -11.30 5.77
C ASP A 196 6.58 -10.68 4.69
N VAL A 197 7.19 -11.53 3.84
CA VAL A 197 7.98 -11.07 2.69
C VAL A 197 7.08 -10.39 1.64
N VAL A 198 5.89 -10.93 1.37
CA VAL A 198 4.90 -10.26 0.49
C VAL A 198 4.48 -8.90 1.08
N ALA A 199 4.27 -8.82 2.40
CA ALA A 199 3.94 -7.56 3.06
C ALA A 199 5.09 -6.54 3.01
N LEU A 200 6.34 -7.00 3.06
CA LEU A 200 7.54 -6.18 2.85
C LEU A 200 7.66 -5.73 1.39
N TRP A 201 7.37 -6.61 0.44
CA TRP A 201 7.36 -6.31 -0.99
C TRP A 201 6.34 -5.21 -1.33
N ASP A 202 5.08 -5.38 -0.91
CA ASP A 202 4.02 -4.39 -1.14
C ASP A 202 4.31 -3.06 -0.43
N TYR A 203 5.04 -3.11 0.69
CA TYR A 203 5.53 -1.91 1.35
C TYR A 203 6.52 -1.15 0.47
N LEU A 204 7.53 -1.83 -0.07
CA LEU A 204 8.58 -1.17 -0.84
C LEU A 204 8.14 -0.73 -2.23
N ILE A 205 7.24 -1.47 -2.90
CA ILE A 205 6.65 -1.00 -4.16
C ILE A 205 5.96 0.35 -3.97
N ARG A 206 5.23 0.56 -2.87
CA ARG A 206 4.55 1.85 -2.60
C ARG A 206 5.52 3.02 -2.41
N HIS A 207 6.69 2.76 -1.84
CA HIS A 207 7.68 3.80 -1.52
C HIS A 207 8.72 4.02 -2.63
N ALA A 208 9.00 3.01 -3.45
CA ALA A 208 10.08 3.06 -4.44
C ALA A 208 9.80 2.22 -5.70
N GLU A 209 8.57 2.33 -6.24
CA GLU A 209 8.05 1.57 -7.39
C GLU A 209 9.09 1.37 -8.49
N LYS A 210 9.74 2.44 -8.98
CA LYS A 210 10.73 2.35 -10.07
C LYS A 210 11.89 1.39 -9.78
N SER A 211 12.41 1.39 -8.55
CA SER A 211 13.52 0.51 -8.16
C SER A 211 13.03 -0.91 -7.91
N GLN A 212 11.88 -1.04 -7.23
CA GLN A 212 11.35 -2.33 -6.79
C GLN A 212 10.71 -3.11 -7.93
N SER A 213 10.20 -2.44 -8.97
CA SER A 213 9.72 -3.08 -10.19
C SER A 213 10.83 -3.79 -10.95
N LYS A 214 12.10 -3.37 -10.83
CA LYS A 214 13.24 -4.12 -11.39
C LYS A 214 13.49 -5.43 -10.64
N MET A 215 13.25 -5.43 -9.32
CA MET A 215 13.41 -6.60 -8.45
C MET A 215 12.20 -7.54 -8.51
N ALA A 216 11.07 -7.09 -9.07
CA ALA A 216 9.78 -7.77 -9.02
C ALA A 216 9.74 -9.11 -9.76
N LEU A 217 10.57 -9.28 -10.79
CA LEU A 217 10.52 -10.49 -11.60
C LEU A 217 11.28 -11.67 -10.98
N GLN A 218 12.44 -11.42 -10.38
CA GLN A 218 13.34 -12.48 -9.93
C GLN A 218 13.63 -12.45 -8.44
N TYR A 219 14.10 -11.32 -7.91
CA TYR A 219 14.45 -11.18 -6.50
C TYR A 219 13.24 -11.44 -5.60
N TRP A 220 12.12 -10.77 -5.84
CA TRP A 220 10.97 -10.86 -4.94
C TRP A 220 10.31 -12.24 -4.88
N PRO A 221 10.02 -12.91 -6.03
CA PRO A 221 9.53 -14.29 -6.01
C PRO A 221 10.48 -15.24 -5.27
N ALA A 222 11.79 -15.15 -5.53
CA ALA A 222 12.77 -15.98 -4.85
C ALA A 222 12.86 -15.67 -3.35
N ALA A 223 12.83 -14.40 -2.95
CA ALA A 223 12.85 -13.98 -1.56
C ALA A 223 11.63 -14.49 -0.78
N VAL A 224 10.44 -14.46 -1.39
CA VAL A 224 9.21 -15.01 -0.80
C VAL A 224 9.36 -16.50 -0.51
N GLU A 225 9.98 -17.27 -1.40
CA GLU A 225 10.17 -18.71 -1.23
C GLU A 225 11.34 -19.07 -0.31
N LEU A 226 12.44 -18.32 -0.36
CA LEU A 226 13.68 -18.64 0.36
C LEU A 226 13.67 -18.15 1.81
N ALA A 227 13.24 -16.92 2.09
CA ALA A 227 13.46 -16.29 3.40
C ALA A 227 13.01 -17.14 4.61
N PRO A 228 11.85 -17.84 4.59
CA PRO A 228 11.43 -18.68 5.73
C PRO A 228 12.33 -19.90 5.98
N TRP A 229 13.20 -20.24 5.04
CA TRP A 229 14.13 -21.38 5.10
C TRP A 229 15.57 -20.95 5.28
N LEU A 230 15.84 -19.65 5.46
CA LEU A 230 17.18 -19.12 5.68
C LEU A 230 17.45 -18.90 7.16
N SER A 231 18.72 -19.07 7.56
CA SER A 231 19.20 -18.62 8.87
C SER A 231 19.02 -17.10 9.01
N ILE A 232 19.08 -16.56 10.24
CA ILE A 232 19.03 -15.09 10.45
C ILE A 232 20.15 -14.38 9.69
N ASP A 233 21.35 -14.97 9.66
CA ASP A 233 22.52 -14.43 8.98
C ASP A 233 22.32 -14.39 7.45
N ASP A 234 21.71 -15.43 6.89
CA ASP A 234 21.38 -15.50 5.47
C ASP A 234 20.21 -14.58 5.09
N ARG A 235 19.21 -14.42 5.97
CA ARG A 235 18.15 -13.42 5.78
C ARG A 235 18.68 -12.00 5.79
N ALA A 236 19.66 -11.71 6.66
CA ALA A 236 20.32 -10.41 6.67
C ALA A 236 21.02 -10.11 5.34
N GLN A 237 21.66 -11.11 4.73
CA GLN A 237 22.24 -10.97 3.37
C GLN A 237 21.16 -10.78 2.30
N LEU A 238 20.08 -11.57 2.36
CA LEU A 238 18.96 -11.45 1.41
C LEU A 238 18.38 -10.03 1.45
N PHE A 239 17.95 -9.56 2.61
CA PHE A 239 17.32 -8.24 2.75
C PHE A 239 18.32 -7.07 2.68
N GLY A 240 19.64 -7.34 2.79
CA GLY A 240 20.70 -6.37 2.56
C GLY A 240 20.54 -5.59 1.24
N GLU A 241 20.04 -6.28 0.21
CA GLU A 241 19.77 -5.69 -1.10
C GLU A 241 18.70 -4.60 -1.07
N LEU A 242 17.82 -4.57 -0.06
CA LEU A 242 16.74 -3.59 0.06
C LEU A 242 17.21 -2.23 0.59
N TRP A 243 18.42 -2.16 1.14
CA TRP A 243 19.02 -0.93 1.65
C TRP A 243 20.46 -0.73 1.14
N GLY A 244 20.71 -1.15 -0.11
CA GLY A 244 21.97 -0.88 -0.79
C GLY A 244 23.19 -1.59 -0.21
N ASN A 245 22.99 -2.67 0.57
CA ASN A 245 24.04 -3.38 1.32
C ASN A 245 24.85 -2.50 2.27
N ILE A 246 24.23 -1.46 2.84
CA ILE A 246 24.83 -0.69 3.95
C ILE A 246 25.09 -1.64 5.12
N HIS A 247 26.38 -1.86 5.42
CA HIS A 247 26.84 -2.87 6.39
C HIS A 247 26.21 -2.67 7.77
N GLU A 248 26.14 -1.42 8.23
CA GLU A 248 25.60 -1.06 9.53
C GLU A 248 24.10 -1.37 9.65
N PHE A 249 23.34 -1.26 8.55
CA PHE A 249 21.91 -1.62 8.53
C PHE A 249 21.75 -3.14 8.56
N THR A 250 22.54 -3.86 7.78
CA THR A 250 22.53 -5.33 7.76
C THR A 250 22.90 -5.91 9.14
N GLU A 251 23.94 -5.39 9.79
CA GLU A 251 24.34 -5.82 11.13
C GLU A 251 23.31 -5.45 12.21
N ALA A 252 22.69 -4.26 12.11
CA ALA A 252 21.63 -3.88 13.04
C ALA A 252 20.38 -4.75 12.89
N TYR A 253 19.94 -5.02 11.65
CA TYR A 253 18.87 -5.97 11.35
C TYR A 253 19.16 -7.35 11.95
N ARG A 254 20.37 -7.88 11.70
CA ARG A 254 20.83 -9.17 12.21
C ARG A 254 20.75 -9.24 13.74
N ARG A 255 21.25 -8.22 14.44
CA ARG A 255 21.19 -8.14 15.92
C ARG A 255 19.76 -8.11 16.43
N PHE A 256 18.92 -7.26 15.85
CA PHE A 256 17.50 -7.17 16.21
C PHE A 256 16.75 -8.49 15.98
N ALA A 257 17.00 -9.17 14.86
CA ALA A 257 16.42 -10.48 14.55
C ALA A 257 16.85 -11.55 15.57
N HIS A 258 18.13 -11.58 15.98
CA HIS A 258 18.57 -12.47 17.06
C HIS A 258 17.92 -12.15 18.41
N THR A 259 17.75 -10.88 18.76
CA THR A 259 17.05 -10.48 19.99
C THR A 259 15.59 -10.90 19.96
N LEU A 260 14.88 -10.72 18.84
CA LEU A 260 13.51 -11.21 18.66
C LEU A 260 13.42 -12.75 18.72
N GLN A 261 14.40 -13.47 18.15
CA GLN A 261 14.47 -14.94 18.24
C GLN A 261 14.67 -15.41 19.69
N ARG A 262 15.51 -14.73 20.48
CA ARG A 262 15.71 -15.01 21.91
C ARG A 262 14.45 -14.78 22.74
N LEU A 263 13.62 -13.82 22.34
CA LEU A 263 12.29 -13.58 22.91
C LEU A 263 11.24 -14.59 22.41
N GLY A 264 11.62 -15.50 21.51
CA GLY A 264 10.75 -16.53 20.95
C GLY A 264 9.70 -15.98 19.97
N GLY A 265 9.97 -14.83 19.33
CA GLY A 265 9.04 -14.19 18.40
C GLY A 265 7.79 -13.60 19.05
N ALA A 266 7.82 -13.33 20.36
CA ALA A 266 6.69 -12.72 21.05
C ALA A 266 6.44 -11.29 20.56
N SER A 267 5.17 -10.97 20.28
CA SER A 267 4.75 -9.62 19.90
C SER A 267 4.60 -8.69 21.10
N VAL A 268 4.55 -9.23 22.31
CA VAL A 268 4.42 -8.49 23.58
C VAL A 268 5.44 -9.02 24.57
N VAL A 269 6.06 -8.11 25.33
CA VAL A 269 6.89 -8.43 26.49
C VAL A 269 6.42 -7.66 27.71
N ARG A 270 6.56 -8.28 28.88
CA ARG A 270 6.42 -7.62 30.18
C ARG A 270 7.79 -7.18 30.68
N ALA A 271 7.91 -5.93 31.09
CA ALA A 271 9.15 -5.30 31.53
C ALA A 271 9.05 -4.75 32.96
N PRO A 272 10.18 -4.67 33.69
CA PRO A 272 10.25 -4.05 35.01
C PRO A 272 10.07 -2.53 34.93
N LEU A 273 9.63 -1.90 36.03
CA LEU A 273 9.36 -0.46 36.08
C LEU A 273 10.56 0.44 35.72
N ASN A 274 11.78 -0.04 35.96
CA ASN A 274 13.02 0.70 35.69
C ASN A 274 13.33 0.93 34.20
N VAL A 275 12.53 0.38 33.27
CA VAL A 275 12.54 0.80 31.86
C VAL A 275 11.88 2.16 31.63
N LEU A 276 11.12 2.68 32.60
CA LEU A 276 10.48 3.99 32.55
C LEU A 276 11.08 4.95 33.59
N VAL A 277 11.16 4.50 34.85
CA VAL A 277 11.62 5.35 35.97
C VAL A 277 12.46 4.57 36.96
N THR A 278 13.49 5.21 37.49
CA THR A 278 14.33 4.68 38.57
C THR A 278 14.21 5.56 39.81
N GLU A 279 14.22 4.97 41.00
CA GLU A 279 14.26 5.74 42.24
C GLU A 279 15.70 6.19 42.52
N GLN A 280 15.90 7.50 42.69
CA GLN A 280 17.15 8.11 43.11
C GLN A 280 16.87 9.14 44.21
N ASN A 281 17.47 8.96 45.39
CA ASN A 281 17.30 9.85 46.54
C ASN A 281 15.82 10.08 46.93
N GLY A 282 14.99 9.04 46.87
CA GLY A 282 13.56 9.12 47.19
C GLY A 282 12.70 9.84 46.15
N ARG A 283 13.23 10.08 44.94
CA ARG A 283 12.50 10.65 43.79
C ARG A 283 12.59 9.72 42.60
N LEU A 284 11.49 9.61 41.85
CA LEU A 284 11.49 8.91 40.58
C LEU A 284 12.11 9.81 39.50
N VAL A 285 13.09 9.26 38.77
CA VAL A 285 13.77 9.95 37.66
C VAL A 285 13.80 9.08 36.41
N GLN A 286 13.77 9.73 35.25
CA GLN A 286 13.63 9.09 33.93
C GLN A 286 14.96 8.78 33.23
N THR A 287 16.08 8.66 33.97
CA THR A 287 17.45 8.61 33.41
C THR A 287 17.69 7.51 32.38
N ASN A 288 16.97 6.39 32.50
CA ASN A 288 17.07 5.22 31.60
C ASN A 288 15.71 4.86 30.99
N SER A 289 14.87 5.88 30.74
CA SER A 289 13.54 5.67 30.19
C SER A 289 13.61 5.31 28.69
N ILE A 290 12.95 4.23 28.29
CA ILE A 290 12.73 3.90 26.86
C ILE A 290 11.86 4.95 26.15
N MET A 291 11.16 5.79 26.91
CA MET A 291 10.41 6.92 26.36
C MET A 291 11.34 7.97 25.79
N ASN A 292 12.58 8.09 26.28
CA ASN A 292 13.53 9.08 25.77
C ASN A 292 14.26 8.55 24.54
N VAL A 293 14.12 9.25 23.41
CA VAL A 293 14.82 8.96 22.15
C VAL A 293 16.35 8.88 22.29
N ASP A 294 16.94 9.58 23.26
CA ASP A 294 18.39 9.56 23.52
C ASP A 294 18.88 8.16 23.94
N MET A 295 17.98 7.31 24.43
CA MET A 295 18.30 5.94 24.83
C MET A 295 18.80 5.11 23.63
N LEU A 296 18.31 5.39 22.42
CA LEU A 296 18.82 4.77 21.19
C LEU A 296 20.28 5.16 20.90
N GLY A 297 20.75 6.31 21.38
CA GLY A 297 22.13 6.75 21.19
C GLY A 297 23.17 5.80 21.80
N ARG A 298 22.76 4.98 22.79
CA ARG A 298 23.60 3.96 23.44
C ARG A 298 23.69 2.66 22.65
N LEU A 299 22.97 2.52 21.54
CA LEU A 299 23.02 1.33 20.69
C LEU A 299 24.47 1.01 20.29
N ASN A 300 24.89 -0.23 20.54
CA ASN A 300 26.25 -0.73 20.30
C ASN A 300 27.37 -0.04 21.12
N LYS A 301 27.04 0.69 22.19
CA LYS A 301 28.01 1.32 23.09
C LYS A 301 28.14 0.54 24.40
N SER A 302 29.29 0.67 25.05
CA SER A 302 29.58 0.00 26.34
C SER A 302 28.82 0.58 27.53
N ASN A 303 28.25 1.79 27.39
CA ASN A 303 27.45 2.45 28.42
C ASN A 303 25.95 2.08 28.35
N ASP A 304 25.56 1.16 27.46
CA ASP A 304 24.21 0.63 27.43
C ASP A 304 23.95 -0.36 28.58
N LEU A 305 22.68 -0.48 28.96
CA LEU A 305 22.25 -1.29 30.09
C LEU A 305 21.63 -2.60 29.61
N GLN A 306 21.81 -3.66 30.40
CA GLN A 306 21.06 -4.90 30.23
C GLN A 306 19.81 -4.86 31.11
N ILE A 307 18.66 -5.21 30.52
CA ILE A 307 17.39 -5.32 31.22
C ILE A 307 16.77 -6.69 30.99
N THR A 308 16.10 -7.22 32.01
CA THR A 308 15.41 -8.50 31.93
C THR A 308 13.93 -8.29 31.65
N VAL A 309 13.42 -8.90 30.59
CA VAL A 309 12.00 -8.83 30.18
C VAL A 309 11.41 -10.24 30.05
N CYS A 310 10.10 -10.38 30.19
CA CYS A 310 9.40 -11.66 30.04
C CYS A 310 8.54 -11.67 28.78
N PRO A 311 8.81 -12.53 27.79
CA PRO A 311 7.95 -12.69 26.63
C PRO A 311 6.54 -13.16 27.03
N GLU A 312 5.50 -12.52 26.49
CA GLU A 312 4.12 -12.95 26.69
C GLU A 312 3.67 -13.86 25.53
N ARG A 313 3.07 -15.00 25.87
CA ARG A 313 2.55 -16.01 24.94
C ARG A 313 1.11 -16.33 25.30
N ASP A 314 0.41 -17.02 24.41
CA ASP A 314 -0.97 -17.50 24.67
C ASP A 314 -1.06 -18.40 25.92
N SER A 315 0.05 -19.05 26.29
CA SER A 315 0.18 -19.88 27.50
C SER A 315 0.60 -19.12 28.76
N GLY A 316 0.77 -17.80 28.68
CA GLY A 316 1.21 -16.91 29.75
C GLY A 316 2.63 -16.38 29.58
N LEU A 317 3.22 -15.87 30.67
CA LEU A 317 4.57 -15.32 30.67
C LEU A 317 5.63 -16.42 30.58
N ALA A 318 6.53 -16.28 29.61
CA ALA A 318 7.69 -17.14 29.43
C ALA A 318 8.84 -16.75 30.38
N ALA A 319 9.91 -17.56 30.37
CA ALA A 319 11.09 -17.32 31.19
C ALA A 319 11.72 -15.93 30.89
N PRO A 320 12.27 -15.25 31.92
CA PRO A 320 12.90 -13.94 31.72
C PRO A 320 14.12 -14.01 30.78
N VAL A 321 14.27 -13.00 29.93
CA VAL A 321 15.33 -12.87 28.92
C VAL A 321 16.04 -11.52 29.10
N SER A 322 17.38 -11.56 29.19
CA SER A 322 18.21 -10.34 29.25
C SER A 322 18.40 -9.73 27.86
N VAL A 323 18.05 -8.47 27.67
CA VAL A 323 18.20 -7.72 26.41
C VAL A 323 18.89 -6.39 26.65
N SER A 324 19.50 -5.83 25.61
CA SER A 324 19.98 -4.45 25.64
C SER A 324 18.78 -3.49 25.78
N LEU A 325 18.93 -2.46 26.62
CA LEU A 325 17.92 -1.43 26.77
C LEU A 325 17.76 -0.61 25.48
N ALA A 326 18.86 -0.26 24.81
CA ALA A 326 18.82 0.41 23.52
C ALA A 326 18.14 -0.45 22.43
N GLU A 327 18.41 -1.76 22.37
CA GLU A 327 17.72 -2.68 21.47
C GLU A 327 16.22 -2.75 21.80
N LEU A 328 15.85 -2.84 23.09
CA LEU A 328 14.45 -2.83 23.51
C LEU A 328 13.77 -1.52 23.08
N THR A 329 14.42 -0.36 23.25
CA THR A 329 13.92 0.93 22.77
C THR A 329 13.74 0.93 21.24
N ALA A 330 14.65 0.33 20.48
CA ALA A 330 14.53 0.23 19.02
C ALA A 330 13.35 -0.66 18.59
N LEU A 331 13.19 -1.81 19.25
CA LEU A 331 12.18 -2.82 18.95
C LEU A 331 10.77 -2.46 19.45
N THR A 332 10.63 -1.56 20.42
CA THR A 332 9.32 -1.23 21.01
C THR A 332 8.46 -0.38 20.06
N VAL A 333 7.28 -0.89 19.73
CA VAL A 333 6.23 -0.22 18.95
C VAL A 333 5.40 0.69 19.84
N GLU A 334 4.86 0.12 20.92
CA GLU A 334 3.82 0.70 21.74
C GLU A 334 4.11 0.45 23.23
N LEU A 335 3.86 1.47 24.06
CA LEU A 335 3.75 1.37 25.51
C LEU A 335 2.27 1.45 25.90
N HIS A 336 1.77 0.47 26.64
CA HIS A 336 0.42 0.53 27.19
C HIS A 336 0.42 1.19 28.59
N VAL A 337 -0.44 2.18 28.77
CA VAL A 337 -0.63 2.95 30.00
C VAL A 337 -2.09 2.81 30.47
N PRO A 338 -2.38 1.91 31.43
CA PRO A 338 -3.72 1.76 31.99
C PRO A 338 -4.06 2.97 32.86
N LEU A 339 -5.14 3.67 32.55
CA LEU A 339 -5.62 4.83 33.31
C LEU A 339 -6.28 4.34 34.61
N LEU A 340 -5.89 4.93 35.74
CA LEU A 340 -6.37 4.55 37.08
C LEU A 340 -7.76 5.12 37.38
N SER A 341 -7.93 6.42 37.14
CA SER A 341 -9.15 7.17 37.45
C SER A 341 -10.14 7.14 36.28
N SER A 342 -11.43 7.26 36.60
CA SER A 342 -12.44 7.47 35.56
C SER A 342 -12.21 8.77 34.82
N THR A 343 -12.39 8.76 33.51
CA THR A 343 -12.15 9.90 32.63
C THR A 343 -13.28 10.92 32.76
N ARG A 344 -12.93 12.21 32.68
CA ARG A 344 -13.92 13.30 32.73
C ARG A 344 -14.99 13.17 31.64
N GLU A 345 -14.58 12.77 30.45
CA GLU A 345 -15.46 12.51 29.32
C GLU A 345 -15.72 11.01 29.21
N ARG A 346 -16.99 10.61 29.30
CA ARG A 346 -17.41 9.19 29.37
C ARG A 346 -17.00 8.36 28.14
N LEU A 347 -16.84 9.00 26.98
CA LEU A 347 -16.40 8.34 25.75
C LEU A 347 -15.08 7.57 25.94
N PHE A 348 -14.14 8.15 26.71
CA PHE A 348 -12.80 7.58 26.90
C PHE A 348 -12.76 6.47 27.97
N GLU A 349 -13.91 6.08 28.51
CA GLU A 349 -14.05 4.82 29.24
C GLU A 349 -14.13 3.59 28.30
N GLU A 350 -14.52 3.81 27.04
CA GLU A 350 -14.76 2.73 26.06
C GLU A 350 -13.82 2.82 24.85
N VAL A 351 -13.06 3.91 24.74
CA VAL A 351 -12.21 4.24 23.59
C VAL A 351 -10.78 4.49 24.06
N ASP A 352 -9.83 3.84 23.40
CA ASP A 352 -8.40 4.03 23.65
C ASP A 352 -7.86 5.29 22.95
N LEU A 353 -6.92 5.96 23.59
CA LEU A 353 -6.17 7.06 22.97
C LEU A 353 -4.77 6.62 22.57
N LEU A 354 -4.36 6.96 21.37
CA LEU A 354 -3.01 6.70 20.86
C LEU A 354 -2.26 8.01 20.69
N ASP A 355 -1.17 8.19 21.42
CA ASP A 355 -0.24 9.29 21.25
C ASP A 355 0.89 8.90 20.30
N PHE A 356 0.89 9.44 19.08
CA PHE A 356 1.93 9.17 18.10
C PHE A 356 3.13 10.10 18.29
N PRO A 357 4.38 9.62 18.18
CA PRO A 357 5.55 10.48 18.17
C PRO A 357 5.48 11.47 17.00
N GLY A 358 6.12 12.63 17.14
CA GLY A 358 6.15 13.63 16.07
C GLY A 358 6.91 13.12 14.84
N TYR A 359 6.56 13.62 13.66
CA TYR A 359 7.20 13.24 12.41
C TYR A 359 8.50 14.02 12.20
N ARG A 360 9.54 13.36 11.66
CA ARG A 360 10.83 14.00 11.40
C ARG A 360 11.06 14.27 9.92
N GLY A 361 11.63 15.44 9.60
CA GLY A 361 12.09 15.73 8.25
C GLY A 361 13.23 14.79 7.82
N ARG A 362 13.38 14.55 6.53
CA ARG A 362 14.40 13.64 5.97
C ARG A 362 15.76 14.33 5.79
N LEU A 363 16.85 13.58 5.93
CA LEU A 363 18.22 14.13 6.00
C LEU A 363 18.94 14.31 4.65
N GLY A 364 18.68 13.47 3.64
CA GLY A 364 19.39 13.53 2.36
C GLY A 364 20.87 13.12 2.46
N VAL A 365 21.15 12.05 3.22
CA VAL A 365 22.46 11.53 3.58
C VAL A 365 23.19 10.94 2.37
N GLU A 366 24.47 11.26 2.21
CA GLU A 366 25.32 10.65 1.19
C GLU A 366 25.99 9.37 1.68
N SER A 367 26.46 9.37 2.93
CA SER A 367 27.03 8.21 3.60
C SER A 367 26.92 8.33 5.13
N LEU A 368 27.02 7.20 5.84
CA LEU A 368 27.09 7.19 7.31
C LEU A 368 28.34 7.92 7.83
N ASN A 369 29.48 7.79 7.14
CA ASN A 369 30.71 8.51 7.47
C ASN A 369 30.52 10.02 7.38
N TYR A 370 29.79 10.50 6.37
CA TYR A 370 29.45 11.92 6.25
C TYR A 370 28.62 12.40 7.45
N LEU A 371 27.61 11.64 7.88
CA LEU A 371 26.83 11.98 9.07
C LEU A 371 27.66 11.99 10.35
N GLN A 372 28.56 11.03 10.52
CA GLN A 372 29.45 10.98 11.67
C GLN A 372 30.36 12.22 11.71
N ASN A 373 30.90 12.63 10.56
CA ASN A 373 31.77 13.80 10.44
C ASN A 373 31.02 15.14 10.60
N ALA A 374 29.74 15.17 10.24
CA ALA A 374 28.87 16.34 10.38
C ALA A 374 28.29 16.51 11.80
N ALA A 375 28.45 15.52 12.67
CA ALA A 375 27.93 15.59 14.03
C ALA A 375 28.79 16.50 14.91
N GLU A 376 28.13 17.39 15.65
CA GLU A 376 28.78 18.36 16.55
C GLU A 376 29.41 17.73 17.81
N SER A 377 29.19 16.43 18.05
CA SER A 377 29.68 15.70 19.24
C SER A 377 30.11 14.27 18.93
N ASP A 378 31.24 13.83 19.51
CA ASP A 378 31.73 12.44 19.45
C ASP A 378 30.75 11.41 20.05
N ASP A 379 29.80 11.85 20.88
CA ASP A 379 28.76 11.01 21.47
C ASP A 379 27.57 10.75 20.53
N SER A 380 27.54 11.35 19.34
CA SER A 380 26.47 11.09 18.37
C SER A 380 26.53 9.65 17.83
N ASN A 381 25.36 9.06 17.60
CA ASN A 381 25.22 7.75 16.98
C ASN A 381 24.37 7.91 15.71
N PRO A 382 24.99 8.05 14.52
CA PRO A 382 24.28 8.26 13.27
C PRO A 382 23.28 7.15 12.94
N LEU A 383 23.65 5.90 13.22
CA LEU A 383 22.77 4.74 13.04
C LEU A 383 21.50 4.90 13.89
N ALA A 384 21.64 5.29 15.16
CA ALA A 384 20.49 5.53 16.03
C ALA A 384 19.57 6.66 15.52
N GLN A 385 20.15 7.74 14.97
CA GLN A 385 19.35 8.82 14.39
C GLN A 385 18.55 8.36 13.16
N LEU A 386 19.15 7.52 12.32
CA LEU A 386 18.51 6.96 11.12
C LEU A 386 17.43 5.94 11.49
N ILE A 387 17.71 5.01 12.41
CA ILE A 387 16.72 4.06 12.93
C ILE A 387 15.50 4.80 13.48
N LEU A 388 15.73 5.87 14.26
CA LEU A 388 14.64 6.65 14.85
C LEU A 388 13.74 7.30 13.78
N ARG A 389 14.32 7.86 12.71
CA ARG A 389 13.54 8.47 11.61
C ARG A 389 12.71 7.43 10.86
N GLY A 390 13.33 6.30 10.49
CA GLY A 390 12.63 5.19 9.86
C GLY A 390 11.53 4.61 10.76
N LYS A 391 11.81 4.43 12.05
CA LYS A 391 10.87 3.91 13.05
C LYS A 391 9.65 4.80 13.16
N VAL A 392 9.85 6.10 13.39
CA VAL A 392 8.75 7.08 13.54
C VAL A 392 7.88 7.14 12.29
N ALA A 393 8.49 7.13 11.09
CA ALA A 393 7.74 7.11 9.85
C ALA A 393 6.91 5.83 9.70
N TYR A 394 7.53 4.66 9.95
CA TYR A 394 6.86 3.38 9.82
C TYR A 394 5.72 3.18 10.84
N LEU A 395 5.85 3.72 12.07
CA LEU A 395 4.81 3.59 13.11
C LEU A 395 3.45 4.08 12.61
N PHE A 396 3.37 5.25 11.98
CA PHE A 396 2.07 5.75 11.50
C PHE A 396 1.48 4.85 10.40
N GLU A 397 2.32 4.42 9.45
CA GLU A 397 1.93 3.53 8.35
C GLU A 397 1.47 2.15 8.86
N ARG A 398 2.14 1.62 9.89
CA ARG A 398 1.76 0.36 10.56
C ARG A 398 0.33 0.43 11.10
N TYR A 399 0.00 1.47 11.87
CA TYR A 399 -1.34 1.61 12.46
C TYR A 399 -2.41 1.88 11.39
N THR A 400 -2.03 2.52 10.29
CA THR A 400 -2.91 2.72 9.13
C THR A 400 -3.25 1.38 8.47
N LEU A 401 -2.25 0.56 8.16
CA LEU A 401 -2.45 -0.73 7.48
C LEU A 401 -3.14 -1.77 8.36
N ASN A 402 -2.87 -1.75 9.67
CA ASN A 402 -3.54 -2.62 10.63
C ASN A 402 -4.94 -2.12 11.01
N GLN A 403 -5.31 -0.89 10.61
CA GLN A 403 -6.55 -0.20 11.03
C GLN A 403 -6.75 -0.17 12.55
N GLU A 404 -5.64 -0.02 13.27
CA GLU A 404 -5.56 0.15 14.72
C GLU A 404 -5.70 1.63 15.13
N MET A 405 -6.01 2.51 14.17
CA MET A 405 -6.29 3.93 14.34
C MET A 405 -7.55 4.30 13.54
N ASN A 406 -8.70 4.43 14.22
CA ASN A 406 -10.01 4.51 13.57
C ASN A 406 -10.50 5.96 13.37
N VAL A 407 -10.18 6.83 14.32
CA VAL A 407 -10.37 8.28 14.24
C VAL A 407 -9.00 8.93 14.40
N LEU A 408 -8.75 10.02 13.68
CA LEU A 408 -7.46 10.71 13.70
C LEU A 408 -7.65 12.19 14.00
N VAL A 409 -7.05 12.66 15.09
CA VAL A 409 -6.96 14.07 15.45
C VAL A 409 -5.60 14.60 15.04
N VAL A 410 -5.59 15.46 14.01
CA VAL A 410 -4.39 16.17 13.53
C VAL A 410 -4.28 17.52 14.23
N CYS A 411 -3.20 17.72 14.97
CA CYS A 411 -2.94 18.90 15.78
C CYS A 411 -1.97 19.84 15.08
N THR A 412 -2.42 21.02 14.66
CA THR A 412 -1.53 22.07 14.11
C THR A 412 -1.59 23.34 14.97
N PRO A 413 -0.49 24.08 15.11
CA PRO A 413 -0.51 25.37 15.80
C PRO A 413 -1.07 26.45 14.86
N SER A 414 -1.86 27.39 15.39
CA SER A 414 -2.45 28.50 14.62
C SER A 414 -1.44 29.55 14.15
N ASN A 415 -0.20 29.51 14.64
CA ASN A 415 0.78 30.56 14.49
C ASN A 415 2.12 30.11 13.86
N GLU A 416 2.27 28.84 13.52
CA GLU A 416 3.52 28.28 13.01
C GLU A 416 3.24 27.22 11.93
N GLN A 417 4.03 27.24 10.85
CA GLN A 417 3.91 26.29 9.76
C GLN A 417 4.72 25.01 10.05
N SER A 418 4.21 23.86 9.59
CA SER A 418 4.97 22.61 9.54
C SER A 418 6.32 22.79 8.82
N ASN A 419 7.41 22.38 9.47
CA ASN A 419 8.70 22.14 8.81
C ASN A 419 8.78 20.76 8.13
N VAL A 420 7.86 19.84 8.43
CA VAL A 420 7.81 18.49 7.82
C VAL A 420 6.92 18.49 6.59
N LYS A 421 7.45 18.01 5.46
CA LYS A 421 6.75 17.98 4.16
C LYS A 421 6.00 16.67 3.92
N ASP A 422 6.48 15.55 4.46
CA ASP A 422 6.04 14.19 4.04
C ASP A 422 4.75 13.71 4.71
N VAL A 423 4.16 14.53 5.60
CA VAL A 423 2.93 14.17 6.34
C VAL A 423 1.71 14.05 5.43
N GLY A 424 1.67 14.77 4.31
CA GLY A 424 0.50 14.79 3.44
C GLY A 424 0.14 13.43 2.84
N GLY A 425 1.11 12.71 2.27
CA GLY A 425 0.89 11.39 1.68
C GLY A 425 0.50 10.33 2.73
N VAL A 426 1.03 10.48 3.93
CA VAL A 426 0.73 9.62 5.08
C VAL A 426 -0.73 9.78 5.54
N LEU A 427 -1.25 11.01 5.56
CA LEU A 427 -2.67 11.28 5.83
C LEU A 427 -3.58 10.78 4.69
N ASP A 428 -3.19 11.02 3.44
CA ASP A 428 -3.93 10.54 2.25
C ASP A 428 -4.14 9.03 2.30
N GLU A 429 -3.09 8.28 2.66
CA GLU A 429 -3.18 6.83 2.82
C GLU A 429 -4.14 6.43 3.94
N TRP A 430 -4.06 7.04 5.12
CA TRP A 430 -4.98 6.76 6.22
C TRP A 430 -6.45 7.03 5.84
N ILE A 431 -6.72 8.13 5.12
CA ILE A 431 -8.06 8.47 4.64
C ILE A 431 -8.57 7.36 3.70
N ARG A 432 -7.76 6.93 2.73
CA ARG A 432 -8.13 5.89 1.77
C ARG A 432 -8.48 4.56 2.45
N TYR A 433 -7.71 4.13 3.44
CA TYR A 433 -7.96 2.86 4.15
C TYR A 433 -9.16 2.96 5.11
N SER A 434 -9.24 4.01 5.92
CA SER A 434 -10.21 4.11 7.02
C SER A 434 -11.52 4.85 6.67
N GLN A 435 -11.47 5.88 5.82
CA GLN A 435 -12.61 6.73 5.50
C GLN A 435 -13.24 6.40 4.13
N GLY A 436 -12.41 6.06 3.13
CA GLY A 436 -12.82 5.81 1.75
C GLY A 436 -11.85 6.44 0.76
N ALA A 437 -11.71 5.83 -0.42
CA ALA A 437 -10.73 6.22 -1.44
C ALA A 437 -11.14 7.49 -2.22
N ASP A 438 -12.42 7.81 -2.27
CA ASP A 438 -13.00 8.88 -3.08
C ASP A 438 -14.06 9.67 -2.28
N ALA A 439 -14.60 10.74 -2.87
CA ALA A 439 -15.61 11.57 -2.22
C ALA A 439 -16.92 10.82 -1.93
N ASP A 440 -17.35 9.94 -2.83
CA ASP A 440 -18.60 9.19 -2.71
C ASP A 440 -18.56 8.16 -1.58
N SER A 441 -17.50 7.36 -1.50
CA SER A 441 -17.29 6.38 -0.42
C SER A 441 -17.24 7.03 0.96
N ARG A 442 -16.71 8.25 1.06
CA ARG A 442 -16.65 9.06 2.30
C ARG A 442 -18.00 9.67 2.70
N THR A 443 -19.05 9.60 1.87
CA THR A 443 -20.40 10.02 2.27
C THR A 443 -21.08 9.04 3.24
N ARG A 444 -20.60 7.78 3.27
CA ARG A 444 -21.22 6.69 4.04
C ARG A 444 -21.04 6.81 5.55
N ARG A 445 -20.14 7.69 6.01
CA ARG A 445 -19.80 7.86 7.42
C ARG A 445 -19.41 9.32 7.72
N PRO A 446 -19.56 9.78 8.96
CA PRO A 446 -19.03 11.07 9.37
C PRO A 446 -17.49 11.08 9.30
N ALA A 447 -16.89 12.26 9.14
CA ALA A 447 -15.45 12.40 8.93
C ALA A 447 -14.65 12.01 10.20
N GLY A 448 -14.00 10.85 10.17
CA GLY A 448 -13.07 10.42 11.22
C GLY A 448 -11.77 11.22 11.27
N LEU A 449 -11.47 12.03 10.24
CA LEU A 449 -10.37 13.00 10.27
C LEU A 449 -10.83 14.27 10.98
N VAL A 450 -10.21 14.61 12.11
CA VAL A 450 -10.49 15.79 12.92
C VAL A 450 -9.28 16.70 12.92
N TRP A 451 -9.47 17.97 12.57
CA TRP A 451 -8.37 18.93 12.50
C TRP A 451 -8.41 19.89 13.69
N ALA A 452 -7.54 19.70 14.69
CA ALA A 452 -7.45 20.57 15.85
C ALA A 452 -6.42 21.69 15.63
N ILE A 453 -6.90 22.91 15.42
CA ILE A 453 -6.06 24.11 15.39
C ILE A 453 -5.87 24.59 16.83
N THR A 454 -4.63 24.57 17.30
CA THR A 454 -4.25 24.82 18.70
C THR A 454 -3.52 26.16 18.88
N LYS A 455 -3.21 26.53 20.13
CA LYS A 455 -2.53 27.80 20.50
C LYS A 455 -3.34 29.06 20.14
N LEU A 456 -4.67 28.97 20.12
CA LEU A 456 -5.53 30.12 19.78
C LEU A 456 -5.48 31.23 20.84
N ASP A 457 -5.17 30.90 22.09
CA ASP A 457 -4.86 31.87 23.14
C ASP A 457 -3.71 32.81 22.73
N LEU A 458 -2.64 32.26 22.17
CA LEU A 458 -1.50 33.02 21.68
C LEU A 458 -1.87 33.83 20.43
N ARG A 459 -2.58 33.21 19.48
CA ARG A 459 -3.05 33.91 18.27
C ARG A 459 -3.92 35.10 18.66
N ILE A 460 -4.97 34.90 19.45
CA ILE A 460 -5.88 35.98 19.86
C ILE A 460 -5.09 37.12 20.51
N THR A 461 -4.19 36.78 21.44
CA THR A 461 -3.33 37.75 22.13
C THR A 461 -2.50 38.60 21.15
N GLN A 462 -1.90 37.98 20.14
CA GLN A 462 -1.09 38.67 19.11
C GLN A 462 -1.93 39.57 18.19
N GLU A 463 -3.19 39.21 17.98
CA GLU A 463 -4.08 39.90 17.05
C GLU A 463 -4.86 41.06 17.70
N LEU A 464 -4.89 41.16 19.04
CA LEU A 464 -5.60 42.21 19.78
C LEU A 464 -5.20 43.64 19.37
N THR A 465 -3.97 43.86 18.92
CA THR A 465 -3.46 45.20 18.57
C THR A 465 -3.67 45.57 17.10
N LYS A 466 -4.16 44.68 16.23
CA LYS A 466 -4.25 44.91 14.78
C LYS A 466 -5.49 45.69 14.36
N SER A 467 -5.44 46.41 13.23
CA SER A 467 -6.60 47.12 12.64
C SER A 467 -7.60 46.14 12.00
N GLU A 468 -8.80 46.61 11.65
CA GLU A 468 -9.80 45.76 10.95
C GLU A 468 -9.23 45.20 9.63
N ASP A 469 -8.55 46.03 8.84
CA ASP A 469 -7.95 45.60 7.57
C ASP A 469 -6.90 44.50 7.76
N MET A 470 -6.01 44.67 8.75
CA MET A 470 -5.03 43.64 9.10
C MET A 470 -5.71 42.35 9.60
N LEU A 471 -6.80 42.47 10.37
CA LEU A 471 -7.55 41.30 10.86
C LEU A 471 -8.20 40.49 9.71
N ARG A 472 -8.53 41.13 8.58
CA ARG A 472 -9.07 40.40 7.42
C ARG A 472 -8.04 39.50 6.74
N GLU A 473 -6.74 39.73 6.95
CA GLU A 473 -5.67 38.95 6.35
C GLU A 473 -5.21 37.77 7.22
N VAL A 474 -5.53 37.78 8.52
CA VAL A 474 -4.94 36.83 9.48
C VAL A 474 -5.72 35.52 9.63
N TRP A 475 -6.92 35.39 9.05
CA TRP A 475 -7.76 34.20 9.22
C TRP A 475 -7.62 33.19 8.08
N GLY A 476 -7.94 33.59 6.85
CA GLY A 476 -8.11 32.67 5.73
C GLY A 476 -6.88 32.36 4.91
N GLN A 477 -6.98 32.63 3.60
CA GLN A 477 -5.96 32.24 2.60
C GLN A 477 -4.61 32.93 2.76
N GLY A 478 -4.52 34.05 3.50
CA GLY A 478 -3.24 34.69 3.85
C GLY A 478 -2.75 34.36 5.25
N GLY A 479 -3.56 33.67 6.06
CA GLY A 479 -3.41 33.65 7.51
C GLY A 479 -3.47 32.25 8.12
N MET A 480 -4.28 32.10 9.16
CA MET A 480 -4.34 30.89 9.99
C MET A 480 -4.66 29.63 9.19
N ILE A 481 -5.68 29.63 8.33
CA ILE A 481 -6.07 28.44 7.53
C ILE A 481 -4.95 28.04 6.57
N LYS A 482 -4.27 29.00 5.95
CA LYS A 482 -3.11 28.71 5.09
C LYS A 482 -2.00 28.02 5.87
N ILE A 483 -1.55 28.64 6.96
CA ILE A 483 -0.43 28.15 7.77
C ILE A 483 -0.74 26.78 8.39
N ALA A 484 -1.94 26.63 8.94
CA ALA A 484 -2.34 25.45 9.71
C ALA A 484 -2.83 24.28 8.83
N MET A 485 -3.26 24.53 7.59
CA MET A 485 -3.91 23.54 6.72
C MET A 485 -3.48 23.66 5.24
N THR A 486 -3.90 24.69 4.52
CA THR A 486 -3.95 24.62 3.05
C THR A 486 -2.59 24.77 2.36
N GLU A 487 -1.58 25.39 3.00
CA GLU A 487 -0.24 25.51 2.43
C GLU A 487 0.44 24.15 2.20
N ARG A 488 0.22 23.20 3.12
CA ARG A 488 0.80 21.86 3.06
C ARG A 488 -0.14 20.83 2.45
N PHE A 489 -1.44 20.99 2.67
CA PHE A 489 -2.42 19.94 2.36
C PHE A 489 -3.43 20.35 1.29
N GLY A 490 -3.41 21.62 0.83
CA GLY A 490 -4.39 22.15 -0.09
C GLY A 490 -4.37 21.50 -1.48
N HIS A 491 -3.25 20.93 -1.92
CA HIS A 491 -3.18 20.24 -3.22
C HIS A 491 -3.82 18.85 -3.20
N PHE A 492 -4.11 18.27 -2.03
CA PHE A 492 -4.67 16.92 -1.96
C PHE A 492 -6.15 16.93 -2.34
N PRO A 493 -6.63 15.94 -3.14
CA PRO A 493 -8.03 15.85 -3.54
C PRO A 493 -8.99 15.86 -2.35
N TRP A 494 -8.66 15.12 -1.28
CA TRP A 494 -9.52 15.03 -0.09
C TRP A 494 -9.70 16.35 0.67
N MET A 495 -8.76 17.30 0.56
CA MET A 495 -8.86 18.62 1.18
C MET A 495 -9.81 19.52 0.38
N GLN A 496 -9.76 19.41 -0.95
CA GLN A 496 -10.59 20.19 -1.86
C GLN A 496 -12.02 19.67 -1.96
N GLU A 497 -12.19 18.35 -1.92
CA GLU A 497 -13.47 17.67 -2.02
C GLU A 497 -13.48 16.45 -1.10
N TRP A 498 -14.02 16.64 0.11
CA TRP A 498 -14.18 15.56 1.08
C TRP A 498 -15.40 14.69 0.78
N GLN A 499 -16.48 15.34 0.37
CA GLN A 499 -17.72 14.76 -0.14
C GLN A 499 -18.08 15.48 -1.44
N PRO A 500 -18.92 14.90 -2.32
CA PRO A 500 -19.27 15.52 -3.58
C PRO A 500 -19.74 16.97 -3.41
N GLY A 501 -19.04 17.91 -4.02
CA GLY A 501 -19.29 19.35 -3.94
C GLY A 501 -18.93 20.04 -2.62
N ARG A 502 -18.28 19.35 -1.67
CA ARG A 502 -17.97 19.87 -0.33
C ARG A 502 -16.50 19.63 0.06
N ALA A 503 -15.78 20.71 0.32
CA ALA A 503 -14.42 20.67 0.84
C ALA A 503 -14.32 20.08 2.26
N PHE A 504 -13.13 19.64 2.65
CA PHE A 504 -12.90 19.20 4.02
C PHE A 504 -13.10 20.37 5.00
N ASN A 505 -14.03 20.23 5.94
CA ASN A 505 -14.40 21.30 6.86
C ASN A 505 -14.48 20.89 8.34
N ASN A 506 -13.88 19.75 8.68
CA ASN A 506 -13.94 19.18 10.03
C ASN A 506 -12.81 19.73 10.92
N ALA A 507 -12.70 21.05 11.01
CA ALA A 507 -11.70 21.74 11.81
C ALA A 507 -12.28 22.36 13.09
N PHE A 508 -11.53 22.26 14.17
CA PHE A 508 -11.87 22.68 15.53
C PHE A 508 -10.84 23.68 16.05
N LEU A 509 -11.32 24.71 16.72
CA LEU A 509 -10.49 25.75 17.33
C LEU A 509 -10.28 25.44 18.81
N VAL A 510 -9.03 25.38 19.24
CA VAL A 510 -8.66 24.98 20.61
C VAL A 510 -7.68 25.98 21.22
N ARG A 511 -8.00 26.44 22.43
CA ARG A 511 -7.09 27.20 23.28
C ARG A 511 -6.83 26.46 24.59
N LYS A 512 -5.74 26.80 25.27
CA LYS A 512 -5.48 26.30 26.62
C LYS A 512 -6.22 27.18 27.65
N PRO A 513 -7.20 26.64 28.40
CA PRO A 513 -7.88 27.38 29.45
C PRO A 513 -7.01 27.48 30.71
N CYS A 514 -7.43 28.34 31.62
CA CYS A 514 -6.78 28.61 32.90
C CYS A 514 -5.33 29.11 32.77
N GLN A 515 -5.00 29.67 31.60
CA GLN A 515 -3.75 30.37 31.33
C GLN A 515 -4.06 31.86 31.28
N ALA A 516 -3.28 32.67 32.00
CA ALA A 516 -3.47 34.12 32.00
C ALA A 516 -3.25 34.70 30.59
N THR A 517 -4.25 35.38 30.05
CA THR A 517 -4.21 36.09 28.77
C THR A 517 -4.72 37.52 28.95
N PRO A 518 -4.39 38.46 28.04
CA PRO A 518 -4.86 39.85 28.16
C PRO A 518 -6.38 40.01 28.02
N PHE A 519 -7.07 38.99 27.51
CA PHE A 519 -8.49 39.05 27.19
C PHE A 519 -9.38 38.27 28.18
N ILE A 520 -8.81 37.54 29.14
CA ILE A 520 -9.54 36.80 30.19
C ILE A 520 -8.98 37.16 31.57
N THR A 521 -9.87 37.52 32.49
CA THR A 521 -9.56 37.75 33.89
C THR A 521 -9.65 36.44 34.68
N MET A 522 -8.59 36.14 35.44
CA MET A 522 -8.50 34.97 36.31
C MET A 522 -8.95 35.29 37.74
N LYS A 523 -9.70 34.40 38.38
CA LYS A 523 -10.01 34.43 39.82
C LYS A 523 -9.80 33.03 40.40
N GLU A 524 -9.00 32.91 41.46
CA GLU A 524 -8.72 31.64 42.16
C GLU A 524 -8.24 30.49 41.25
N GLY A 525 -7.50 30.83 40.18
CA GLY A 525 -6.99 29.85 39.22
C GLY A 525 -7.99 29.42 38.13
N CYS A 526 -9.22 29.92 38.17
CA CYS A 526 -10.24 29.70 37.14
C CYS A 526 -10.48 30.96 36.29
N GLU A 527 -10.96 30.76 35.08
CA GLU A 527 -11.38 31.84 34.19
C GLU A 527 -12.73 32.37 34.64
N ALA A 528 -12.80 33.67 34.97
CA ALA A 528 -13.99 34.26 35.57
C ALA A 528 -14.81 35.07 34.55
N GLU A 529 -14.17 35.97 33.80
CA GLU A 529 -14.84 36.88 32.88
C GLU A 529 -13.88 37.38 31.79
N PHE A 530 -14.42 37.85 30.66
CA PHE A 530 -13.63 38.52 29.63
C PHE A 530 -13.25 39.94 30.05
N SER A 531 -12.05 40.39 29.65
CA SER A 531 -11.60 41.76 29.92
C SER A 531 -12.44 42.77 29.15
N GLN A 532 -13.07 43.70 29.89
CA GLN A 532 -13.87 44.78 29.31
C GLN A 532 -13.06 45.67 28.35
N GLU A 533 -11.76 45.83 28.60
CA GLU A 533 -10.86 46.62 27.74
C GLU A 533 -10.71 46.01 26.34
N THR A 534 -10.76 44.67 26.25
CA THR A 534 -10.57 43.94 24.98
C THR A 534 -11.87 43.50 24.32
N ALA A 535 -13.02 43.68 24.97
CA ALA A 535 -14.31 43.14 24.52
C ALA A 535 -14.72 43.64 23.12
N SER A 536 -14.57 44.94 22.85
CA SER A 536 -14.87 45.51 21.52
C SER A 536 -13.97 44.91 20.44
N LYS A 537 -12.73 44.60 20.78
CA LYS A 537 -11.76 43.99 19.87
C LYS A 537 -12.08 42.53 19.58
N LEU A 538 -12.46 41.75 20.59
CA LEU A 538 -12.91 40.38 20.40
C LEU A 538 -14.14 40.30 19.48
N THR A 539 -15.08 41.23 19.63
CA THR A 539 -16.25 41.34 18.73
C THR A 539 -15.83 41.65 17.30
N LEU A 540 -14.89 42.56 17.10
CA LEU A 540 -14.32 42.86 15.78
C LEU A 540 -13.60 41.66 15.16
N MET A 541 -12.83 40.92 15.96
CA MET A 541 -12.15 39.71 15.52
C MET A 541 -13.17 38.64 15.09
N LYS A 542 -14.20 38.38 15.90
CA LYS A 542 -15.30 37.47 15.54
C LYS A 542 -15.93 37.88 14.21
N LYS A 543 -16.25 39.17 14.03
CA LYS A 543 -16.81 39.67 12.76
C LYS A 543 -15.90 39.35 11.56
N THR A 544 -14.62 39.77 11.62
CA THR A 544 -13.68 39.53 10.50
C THR A 544 -13.41 38.06 10.23
N PHE A 545 -13.40 37.23 11.28
CA PHE A 545 -13.27 35.78 11.18
C PHE A 545 -14.45 35.15 10.43
N LEU A 546 -15.68 35.58 10.73
CA LEU A 546 -16.88 35.05 10.08
C LEU A 546 -17.05 35.50 8.62
N GLU A 547 -16.52 36.67 8.27
CA GLU A 547 -16.57 37.20 6.89
C GLU A 547 -15.56 36.51 5.94
N ASP A 548 -14.59 35.76 6.47
CA ASP A 548 -13.53 35.13 5.67
C ASP A 548 -14.03 33.86 4.94
N ALA A 549 -13.82 33.79 3.63
CA ALA A 549 -14.29 32.69 2.79
C ALA A 549 -13.60 31.35 3.08
N ALA A 550 -12.33 31.34 3.47
CA ALA A 550 -11.62 30.10 3.80
C ALA A 550 -12.07 29.55 5.17
N ILE A 551 -12.41 30.43 6.11
CA ILE A 551 -13.05 30.04 7.37
C ILE A 551 -14.39 29.34 7.10
N GLN A 552 -15.26 29.95 6.27
CA GLN A 552 -16.54 29.35 5.89
C GLN A 552 -16.38 28.02 5.14
N ARG A 553 -15.28 27.86 4.38
CA ARG A 553 -14.99 26.64 3.62
C ARG A 553 -14.48 25.49 4.50
N HIS A 554 -13.62 25.78 5.47
CA HIS A 554 -12.85 24.75 6.20
C HIS A 554 -13.23 24.56 7.68
N ILE A 555 -14.12 25.40 8.24
CA ILE A 555 -14.62 25.26 9.61
C ILE A 555 -16.14 25.04 9.57
N ALA A 556 -16.60 23.91 10.08
CA ALA A 556 -18.03 23.64 10.22
C ALA A 556 -18.66 24.54 11.31
N SER A 557 -19.70 25.28 10.93
CA SER A 557 -20.40 26.27 11.75
C SER A 557 -19.45 27.25 12.47
N PRO A 558 -18.77 28.15 11.73
CA PRO A 558 -17.69 28.98 12.26
C PRO A 558 -18.04 29.82 13.49
N GLU A 559 -19.26 30.34 13.57
CA GLU A 559 -19.72 31.13 14.73
C GLU A 559 -19.72 30.31 16.02
N GLN A 560 -20.31 29.12 15.96
CA GLN A 560 -20.35 28.22 17.11
C GLN A 560 -18.94 27.71 17.47
N ALA A 561 -18.06 27.53 16.48
CA ALA A 561 -16.68 27.14 16.72
C ALA A 561 -15.89 28.25 17.45
N TRP A 562 -16.09 29.51 17.05
CA TRP A 562 -15.51 30.67 17.72
C TRP A 562 -16.00 30.79 19.17
N ASP A 563 -17.32 30.69 19.38
CA ASP A 563 -17.92 30.83 20.71
C ASP A 563 -17.49 29.69 21.64
N ALA A 564 -17.44 28.45 21.15
CA ALA A 564 -16.92 27.31 21.90
C ALA A 564 -15.45 27.50 22.28
N MET A 565 -14.62 27.98 21.36
CA MET A 565 -13.20 28.26 21.63
C MET A 565 -13.03 29.36 22.69
N LEU A 566 -13.92 30.36 22.76
CA LEU A 566 -13.86 31.39 23.81
C LEU A 566 -14.46 30.93 25.15
N GLN A 567 -15.30 29.88 25.19
CA GLN A 567 -15.97 29.42 26.41
C GLN A 567 -15.01 29.25 27.59
N LEU A 568 -15.34 29.88 28.72
CA LEU A 568 -14.48 29.93 29.91
C LEU A 568 -14.31 28.54 30.52
N ASN A 569 -13.09 28.23 30.96
CA ASN A 569 -12.67 26.95 31.54
C ASN A 569 -12.85 25.72 30.61
N ASP A 570 -13.18 25.93 29.33
CA ASP A 570 -13.34 24.87 28.32
C ASP A 570 -12.34 25.04 27.17
N GLY A 571 -12.37 26.19 26.49
CA GLY A 571 -11.43 26.49 25.40
C GLY A 571 -11.67 25.69 24.10
N GLY A 572 -12.87 25.18 23.87
CA GLY A 572 -13.27 24.43 22.68
C GLY A 572 -13.26 22.91 22.84
N MET A 573 -12.90 22.42 24.03
CA MET A 573 -12.77 20.99 24.31
C MET A 573 -14.10 20.26 24.27
N ARG A 574 -15.17 20.85 24.80
CA ARG A 574 -16.49 20.21 24.79
C ARG A 574 -16.99 19.94 23.36
N ARG A 575 -16.87 20.94 22.48
CA ARG A 575 -17.25 20.82 21.07
C ARG A 575 -16.47 19.72 20.36
N LEU A 576 -15.18 19.60 20.66
CA LEU A 576 -14.33 18.53 20.14
C LEU A 576 -14.75 17.15 20.67
N ALA A 577 -14.94 17.02 21.99
CA ALA A 577 -15.35 15.77 22.64
C ALA A 577 -16.73 15.29 22.16
N ASP A 578 -17.69 16.20 22.02
CA ASP A 578 -19.03 15.89 21.50
C ASP A 578 -18.95 15.35 20.06
N TYR A 579 -18.11 15.93 19.19
CA TYR A 579 -17.90 15.40 17.85
C TYR A 579 -17.19 14.05 17.86
N LEU A 580 -16.17 13.87 18.69
CA LEU A 580 -15.49 12.58 18.85
C LEU A 580 -16.48 11.48 19.28
N GLY A 581 -17.48 11.80 20.11
CA GLY A 581 -18.55 10.85 20.48
C GLY A 581 -19.46 10.42 19.33
N ILE A 582 -19.51 11.20 18.24
CA ILE A 582 -20.24 10.84 17.01
C ILE A 582 -19.40 9.92 16.13
N VAL A 583 -18.10 10.19 15.98
CA VAL A 583 -17.22 9.44 15.05
C VAL A 583 -16.57 8.21 15.65
N ALA A 584 -16.30 8.19 16.96
CA ALA A 584 -15.60 7.11 17.64
C ALA A 584 -16.56 5.99 18.06
N GLN A 585 -17.48 5.60 17.17
CA GLN A 585 -18.44 4.53 17.39
C GLN A 585 -17.94 3.21 16.79
N ARG A 586 -18.12 2.12 17.55
CA ARG A 586 -17.64 0.78 17.14
C ARG A 586 -18.33 0.30 15.88
N GLU A 587 -19.59 0.65 15.70
CA GLU A 587 -20.42 0.29 14.56
C GLU A 587 -19.82 0.81 13.25
N ILE A 588 -19.36 2.06 13.22
CA ILE A 588 -18.74 2.69 12.03
C ILE A 588 -17.47 1.92 11.62
N LYS A 589 -16.65 1.51 12.60
CA LYS A 589 -15.45 0.69 12.36
C LYS A 589 -15.82 -0.67 11.78
N LEU A 590 -16.79 -1.37 12.37
CA LEU A 590 -17.21 -2.69 11.92
C LEU A 590 -17.84 -2.65 10.53
N GLU A 591 -18.62 -1.61 10.21
CA GLU A 591 -19.18 -1.40 8.88
C GLU A 591 -18.09 -1.24 7.82
N ARG A 592 -17.04 -0.43 8.08
CA ARG A 592 -15.92 -0.28 7.15
C ARG A 592 -15.17 -1.59 6.92
N ILE A 593 -14.90 -2.33 8.00
CA ILE A 593 -14.22 -3.63 7.91
C ILE A 593 -15.10 -4.65 7.15
N ALA A 594 -16.42 -4.61 7.29
CA ALA A 594 -17.35 -5.47 6.57
C ALA A 594 -17.47 -5.10 5.08
N GLU A 595 -17.40 -3.82 4.71
CA GLU A 595 -17.27 -3.40 3.31
C GLU A 595 -16.03 -4.02 2.65
N GLN A 596 -14.88 -3.89 3.30
CA GLN A 596 -13.62 -4.44 2.82
C GLN A 596 -13.62 -5.97 2.73
N LEU A 597 -14.36 -6.64 3.62
CA LEU A 597 -14.56 -8.09 3.55
C LEU A 597 -15.28 -8.47 2.24
N ASN A 598 -16.35 -7.76 1.90
CA ASN A 598 -17.11 -8.03 0.67
C ASN A 598 -16.28 -7.70 -0.58
N GLU A 599 -15.53 -6.59 -0.57
CA GLU A 599 -14.59 -6.22 -1.64
C GLU A 599 -13.54 -7.34 -1.84
N THR A 600 -12.93 -7.82 -0.75
CA THR A 600 -11.90 -8.88 -0.79
C THR A 600 -12.48 -10.22 -1.25
N ARG A 601 -13.69 -10.58 -0.80
CA ARG A 601 -14.37 -11.81 -1.22
C ARG A 601 -14.67 -11.80 -2.71
N HIS A 602 -15.20 -10.68 -3.20
CA HIS A 602 -15.51 -10.52 -4.62
C HIS A 602 -14.23 -10.63 -5.46
N GLU A 603 -13.17 -9.92 -5.07
CA GLU A 603 -11.89 -10.00 -5.77
C GLU A 603 -11.28 -11.40 -5.76
N LEU A 604 -11.26 -12.09 -4.62
CA LEU A 604 -10.68 -13.43 -4.51
C LEU A 604 -11.46 -14.48 -5.28
N VAL A 605 -12.79 -14.47 -5.16
CA VAL A 605 -13.63 -15.51 -5.75
C VAL A 605 -13.90 -15.21 -7.20
N GLU A 606 -14.65 -14.16 -7.50
CA GLU A 606 -15.09 -13.84 -8.87
C GLU A 606 -13.89 -13.51 -9.75
N GLY A 607 -12.99 -12.65 -9.27
CA GLY A 607 -11.86 -12.17 -10.06
C GLY A 607 -10.70 -13.15 -10.24
N ASN A 608 -10.65 -14.26 -9.49
CA ASN A 608 -9.50 -15.18 -9.54
C ASN A 608 -9.87 -16.66 -9.46
N LEU A 609 -10.53 -17.13 -8.39
CA LEU A 609 -10.75 -18.58 -8.19
C LEU A 609 -11.87 -19.15 -9.05
N HIS A 610 -12.92 -18.37 -9.35
CA HIS A 610 -14.09 -18.85 -10.08
C HIS A 610 -13.76 -19.27 -11.51
N ALA A 611 -12.76 -18.64 -12.14
CA ALA A 611 -12.27 -19.01 -13.48
C ALA A 611 -11.80 -20.49 -13.59
N TRP A 612 -11.43 -21.09 -12.46
CA TRP A 612 -10.95 -22.47 -12.38
C TRP A 612 -12.00 -23.46 -11.86
N TYR A 613 -13.13 -22.97 -11.34
CA TYR A 613 -14.19 -23.80 -10.79
C TYR A 613 -15.26 -24.12 -11.84
N GLN A 614 -15.63 -25.39 -11.96
CA GLN A 614 -16.65 -25.85 -12.89
C GLN A 614 -17.92 -26.30 -12.17
N PRO A 615 -19.05 -25.58 -12.31
CA PRO A 615 -20.37 -26.10 -11.97
C PRO A 615 -20.91 -27.02 -13.09
N ASP A 616 -21.82 -27.94 -12.76
CA ASP A 616 -22.30 -28.99 -13.68
C ASP A 616 -22.77 -28.48 -15.07
N GLY A 617 -22.28 -29.15 -16.12
CA GLY A 617 -22.04 -28.60 -17.47
C GLY A 617 -23.22 -28.37 -18.43
N ALA A 618 -24.48 -28.37 -17.98
CA ALA A 618 -25.62 -28.08 -18.85
C ALA A 618 -25.94 -26.57 -18.99
N GLU A 619 -25.38 -25.71 -18.12
CA GLU A 619 -25.64 -24.27 -18.07
C GLU A 619 -24.57 -23.39 -18.74
N GLU A 620 -23.43 -23.95 -19.19
CA GLU A 620 -22.29 -23.13 -19.68
C GLU A 620 -22.60 -22.33 -20.95
N VAL A 621 -23.30 -22.92 -21.92
CA VAL A 621 -23.58 -22.26 -23.21
C VAL A 621 -24.47 -21.04 -23.02
N GLU A 622 -25.48 -21.14 -22.15
CA GLU A 622 -26.39 -20.04 -21.86
C GLU A 622 -25.70 -18.94 -21.02
N LYS A 623 -24.82 -19.32 -20.08
CA LYS A 623 -23.98 -18.36 -19.35
C LYS A 623 -23.07 -17.57 -20.28
N LYS A 624 -22.38 -18.24 -21.22
CA LYS A 624 -21.54 -17.57 -22.24
C LYS A 624 -22.35 -16.64 -23.15
N ARG A 625 -23.60 -17.02 -23.48
CA ARG A 625 -24.52 -16.15 -24.23
C ARG A 625 -24.83 -14.86 -23.47
N LEU A 626 -25.15 -14.96 -22.17
CA LEU A 626 -25.43 -13.79 -21.32
C LEU A 626 -24.20 -12.89 -21.16
N ILE A 627 -23.03 -13.47 -20.90
CA ILE A 627 -21.75 -12.74 -20.81
C ILE A 627 -21.47 -11.97 -22.11
N SER A 628 -21.66 -12.63 -23.26
CA SER A 628 -21.52 -12.00 -24.57
C SER A 628 -22.45 -10.78 -24.72
N GLU A 629 -23.73 -10.93 -24.40
CA GLU A 629 -24.70 -9.83 -24.52
C GLU A 629 -24.34 -8.63 -23.62
N GLU A 630 -23.86 -8.91 -22.41
CA GLU A 630 -23.48 -7.88 -21.45
C GLU A 630 -22.24 -7.10 -21.92
N ILE A 631 -21.17 -7.80 -22.31
CA ILE A 631 -19.94 -7.19 -22.84
C ILE A 631 -20.24 -6.38 -24.10
N LEU A 632 -20.93 -6.97 -25.07
CA LEU A 632 -21.22 -6.30 -26.35
C LEU A 632 -22.02 -5.02 -26.14
N LYS A 633 -23.02 -5.04 -25.25
CA LYS A 633 -23.83 -3.86 -24.93
C LYS A 633 -22.99 -2.75 -24.26
N ALA A 634 -22.10 -3.12 -23.34
CA ALA A 634 -21.22 -2.17 -22.67
C ALA A 634 -20.22 -1.53 -23.66
N LEU A 635 -19.56 -2.34 -24.49
CA LEU A 635 -18.59 -1.88 -25.48
C LEU A 635 -19.23 -1.05 -26.60
N GLN A 636 -20.45 -1.39 -27.03
CA GLN A 636 -21.18 -0.62 -28.04
C GLN A 636 -21.40 0.83 -27.61
N ASN A 637 -21.71 1.06 -26.33
CA ASN A 637 -21.89 2.41 -25.77
C ASN A 637 -20.58 3.20 -25.68
N ARG A 638 -19.42 2.55 -25.85
CA ARG A 638 -18.08 3.13 -25.76
C ARG A 638 -17.27 2.99 -27.05
N ALA A 639 -17.92 2.83 -28.20
CA ALA A 639 -17.26 2.62 -29.50
C ALA A 639 -16.18 3.68 -29.84
N GLY A 640 -16.36 4.93 -29.41
CA GLY A 640 -15.37 6.00 -29.63
C GLY A 640 -14.04 5.81 -28.90
N ARG A 641 -13.96 4.90 -27.92
CA ARG A 641 -12.75 4.54 -27.16
C ARG A 641 -12.22 3.15 -27.51
N HIS A 642 -12.72 2.52 -28.58
CA HIS A 642 -12.39 1.14 -28.92
C HIS A 642 -10.89 0.92 -29.22
N GLY A 643 -10.24 1.85 -29.94
CA GLY A 643 -8.80 1.75 -30.21
C GLY A 643 -7.94 1.79 -28.94
N GLU A 644 -8.33 2.63 -27.97
CA GLU A 644 -7.64 2.73 -26.67
C GLU A 644 -7.82 1.43 -25.85
N LEU A 645 -9.01 0.83 -25.91
CA LEU A 645 -9.25 -0.49 -25.32
C LEU A 645 -8.32 -1.55 -25.93
N LEU A 646 -8.24 -1.65 -27.26
CA LEU A 646 -7.40 -2.66 -27.92
C LEU A 646 -5.91 -2.45 -27.60
N ALA A 647 -5.44 -1.20 -27.61
CA ALA A 647 -4.06 -0.88 -27.24
C ALA A 647 -3.74 -1.26 -25.78
N GLY A 648 -4.72 -1.16 -24.88
CA GLY A 648 -4.59 -1.56 -23.48
C GLY A 648 -4.51 -3.07 -23.24
N LEU A 649 -4.86 -3.91 -24.23
CA LEU A 649 -4.88 -5.39 -24.10
C LEU A 649 -3.55 -6.08 -24.46
N VAL A 650 -2.54 -5.31 -24.89
CA VAL A 650 -1.21 -5.82 -25.25
C VAL A 650 -0.14 -5.18 -24.36
N PRO A 651 0.82 -5.95 -23.79
CA PRO A 651 1.92 -5.41 -23.02
C PRO A 651 2.81 -4.46 -23.84
N GLN A 652 3.50 -3.56 -23.16
CA GLN A 652 4.44 -2.66 -23.80
C GLN A 652 5.65 -3.40 -24.38
N ARG A 653 6.16 -2.92 -25.52
CA ARG A 653 7.37 -3.43 -26.19
C ARG A 653 8.55 -3.61 -25.21
N LYS A 654 8.73 -2.68 -24.28
CA LYS A 654 9.83 -2.71 -23.30
C LYS A 654 9.81 -3.97 -22.43
N ALA A 655 8.64 -4.43 -21.99
CA ALA A 655 8.52 -5.63 -21.17
C ALA A 655 8.97 -6.89 -21.93
N LEU A 656 8.70 -6.96 -23.23
CA LEU A 656 9.14 -8.06 -24.10
C LEU A 656 10.65 -8.02 -24.37
N GLN A 657 11.23 -6.83 -24.47
CA GLN A 657 12.68 -6.64 -24.61
C GLN A 657 13.41 -7.12 -23.35
N GLU A 658 12.93 -6.72 -22.17
CA GLU A 658 13.46 -7.17 -20.89
C GLU A 658 13.38 -8.69 -20.77
N LEU A 659 12.22 -9.28 -21.11
CA LEU A 659 12.03 -10.73 -21.08
C LEU A 659 13.02 -11.50 -21.97
N TYR A 660 13.26 -11.02 -23.20
CA TYR A 660 14.21 -11.64 -24.14
C TYR A 660 15.66 -11.56 -23.65
N MET A 661 16.03 -10.46 -22.99
CA MET A 661 17.41 -10.25 -22.53
C MET A 661 17.79 -11.14 -21.34
N GLN A 662 16.82 -11.54 -20.51
CA GLN A 662 17.07 -12.39 -19.34
C GLN A 662 17.43 -13.82 -19.68
N GLU A 663 16.91 -14.34 -20.80
CA GLU A 663 17.10 -15.73 -21.20
C GLU A 663 18.57 -16.05 -21.46
N ALA A 664 19.23 -15.25 -22.27
CA ALA A 664 20.62 -15.52 -22.64
C ALA A 664 21.67 -15.00 -21.63
N GLU A 665 21.30 -14.71 -20.38
CA GLU A 665 22.26 -14.59 -19.26
C GLU A 665 22.41 -15.87 -18.45
N LEU A 666 21.44 -16.79 -18.50
CA LEU A 666 21.48 -18.08 -17.81
C LEU A 666 22.38 -19.11 -18.52
N ASP A 667 22.65 -18.93 -19.81
CA ASP A 667 23.32 -19.92 -20.68
C ASP A 667 24.71 -19.50 -21.21
N LEU A 668 25.46 -18.66 -20.51
CA LEU A 668 26.86 -18.37 -20.91
C LEU A 668 27.87 -19.28 -20.18
N PRO A 669 28.52 -20.25 -20.85
CA PRO A 669 29.78 -20.82 -20.37
C PRO A 669 30.86 -19.73 -20.38
N THR A 670 31.65 -19.68 -19.32
CA THR A 670 32.70 -18.68 -19.11
C THR A 670 33.96 -19.03 -19.93
N GLU A 671 34.00 -18.72 -21.24
CA GLU A 671 35.28 -18.74 -21.98
C GLU A 671 35.48 -17.50 -22.87
N GLY A 672 36.73 -17.08 -22.95
CA GLY A 672 37.21 -15.74 -23.29
C GLY A 672 36.91 -15.27 -24.71
N LYS A 673 36.66 -13.96 -24.82
CA LYS A 673 36.52 -13.26 -26.10
C LYS A 673 37.89 -12.70 -26.52
N ASP A 674 38.42 -13.20 -27.64
CA ASP A 674 39.33 -12.42 -28.46
C ASP A 674 38.53 -11.43 -29.30
N GLU A 675 38.86 -10.15 -29.16
CA GLU A 675 38.32 -9.05 -29.93
C GLU A 675 39.07 -8.91 -31.24
N ASN A 676 38.40 -9.16 -32.37
CA ASN A 676 38.55 -8.37 -33.59
C ASN A 676 37.57 -8.90 -34.64
N GLU A 677 36.60 -8.09 -35.06
CA GLU A 677 36.34 -7.91 -36.49
C GLU A 677 35.41 -6.74 -36.81
N SER A 678 35.66 -6.19 -38.00
CA SER A 678 35.34 -4.85 -38.48
C SER A 678 33.88 -4.62 -38.88
N VAL A 679 33.45 -3.37 -38.72
CA VAL A 679 32.14 -2.85 -39.13
C VAL A 679 32.08 -2.64 -40.64
N ALA A 680 31.22 -3.39 -41.35
CA ALA A 680 30.77 -3.05 -42.70
C ALA A 680 29.29 -2.64 -42.67
N ALA A 681 29.01 -1.46 -43.24
CA ALA A 681 27.70 -0.83 -43.31
C ALA A 681 26.96 -1.22 -44.60
N PHE A 682 25.66 -1.46 -44.47
CA PHE A 682 24.61 -1.45 -45.52
C PHE A 682 24.82 -2.30 -46.79
N GLY A 683 23.99 -3.35 -46.92
CA GLY A 683 23.70 -4.02 -48.18
C GLY A 683 22.39 -4.82 -48.07
N ILE A 684 21.36 -4.41 -48.82
CA ILE A 684 20.23 -5.28 -49.15
C ILE A 684 20.76 -6.21 -50.24
N GLY A 685 20.96 -7.49 -49.92
CA GLY A 685 21.42 -8.49 -50.88
C GLY A 685 22.03 -9.71 -50.21
N SER A 686 21.30 -10.83 -50.31
CA SER A 686 21.77 -12.22 -50.30
C SER A 686 23.26 -12.49 -50.01
N ASP A 687 23.53 -13.18 -48.90
CA ASP A 687 24.52 -14.26 -48.88
C ASP A 687 23.84 -15.49 -48.26
N PHE A 688 23.10 -16.19 -49.11
CA PHE A 688 22.72 -17.58 -48.89
C PHE A 688 23.84 -18.39 -49.53
N ASP A 689 24.69 -19.03 -48.72
CA ASP A 689 25.69 -19.97 -49.23
C ASP A 689 24.96 -21.25 -49.66
N LEU A 690 24.71 -21.37 -50.97
CA LEU A 690 23.94 -22.45 -51.59
C LEU A 690 24.74 -23.77 -51.69
N PHE A 691 25.94 -23.85 -51.09
CA PHE A 691 26.87 -24.99 -51.27
C PHE A 691 27.63 -25.46 -50.01
N SER A 692 27.24 -25.08 -48.78
CA SER A 692 27.84 -25.64 -47.57
C SER A 692 27.12 -26.93 -47.12
N ASP A 693 27.76 -28.07 -47.33
CA ASP A 693 27.35 -29.39 -46.82
C ASP A 693 27.99 -29.65 -45.43
N THR A 694 27.66 -28.83 -44.43
CA THR A 694 27.94 -29.15 -43.03
C THR A 694 26.65 -29.08 -42.22
N PRO A 695 26.21 -30.18 -41.58
CA PRO A 695 25.04 -30.14 -40.72
C PRO A 695 25.40 -29.37 -39.45
N ASP A 696 24.95 -28.12 -39.37
CA ASP A 696 25.11 -27.27 -38.19
C ASP A 696 24.25 -27.74 -37.01
N GLU A 697 24.75 -27.41 -35.83
CA GLU A 697 24.23 -27.65 -34.48
C GLU A 697 22.83 -27.04 -34.25
N THR A 698 21.81 -27.59 -34.90
CA THR A 698 20.42 -27.10 -34.84
C THR A 698 19.69 -27.43 -33.54
N VAL A 699 20.28 -28.22 -32.64
CA VAL A 699 19.57 -28.76 -31.46
C VAL A 699 19.50 -27.75 -30.29
N SER A 700 20.43 -26.79 -30.19
CA SER A 700 20.43 -25.76 -29.12
C SER A 700 19.49 -24.58 -29.43
N ALA A 701 19.49 -24.10 -30.67
CA ALA A 701 18.73 -22.91 -31.11
C ALA A 701 17.20 -23.09 -30.96
N HIS A 702 16.70 -24.29 -31.24
CA HIS A 702 15.27 -24.60 -31.13
C HIS A 702 14.73 -24.54 -29.69
N SER A 703 15.58 -24.77 -28.69
CA SER A 703 15.17 -24.74 -27.28
C SER A 703 14.92 -23.31 -26.78
N HIS A 704 15.69 -22.33 -27.26
CA HIS A 704 15.59 -20.94 -26.82
C HIS A 704 14.35 -20.25 -27.38
N GLU A 705 14.13 -20.34 -28.69
CA GLU A 705 12.96 -19.71 -29.33
C GLU A 705 11.62 -20.24 -28.79
N GLN A 706 11.59 -21.52 -28.38
CA GLN A 706 10.44 -22.15 -27.72
C GLN A 706 10.22 -21.63 -26.30
N GLU A 707 11.27 -21.55 -25.48
CA GLU A 707 11.19 -21.02 -24.12
C GLU A 707 10.78 -19.54 -24.13
N PHE A 708 11.31 -18.74 -25.08
CA PHE A 708 10.89 -17.35 -25.26
C PHE A 708 9.39 -17.24 -25.59
N ALA A 709 8.88 -18.05 -26.54
CA ALA A 709 7.47 -18.06 -26.91
C ALA A 709 6.56 -18.39 -25.71
N HIS A 710 6.92 -19.41 -24.94
CA HIS A 710 6.19 -19.82 -23.74
C HIS A 710 6.14 -18.69 -22.69
N ARG A 711 7.29 -18.05 -22.42
CA ARG A 711 7.39 -16.92 -21.50
C ARG A 711 6.59 -15.71 -21.96
N VAL A 712 6.55 -15.43 -23.27
CA VAL A 712 5.76 -14.35 -23.85
C VAL A 712 4.27 -14.56 -23.60
N ILE A 713 3.75 -15.77 -23.85
CA ILE A 713 2.35 -16.10 -23.55
C ILE A 713 2.06 -15.96 -22.05
N LYS A 714 2.96 -16.47 -21.21
CA LYS A 714 2.86 -16.30 -19.76
C LYS A 714 2.83 -14.83 -19.36
N LEU A 715 3.69 -13.99 -19.92
CA LEU A 715 3.69 -12.55 -19.68
C LEU A 715 2.37 -11.91 -20.14
N TRP A 716 1.88 -12.27 -21.31
CA TRP A 716 0.69 -11.66 -21.90
C TRP A 716 -0.58 -12.01 -21.13
N ILE A 717 -0.79 -13.28 -20.77
CA ILE A 717 -1.93 -13.72 -19.96
C ILE A 717 -1.88 -13.01 -18.60
N ASN A 718 -0.71 -12.99 -17.94
CA ASN A 718 -0.57 -12.30 -16.65
C ASN A 718 -0.82 -10.79 -16.78
N TYR A 719 -0.38 -10.17 -17.87
CA TYR A 719 -0.66 -8.76 -18.18
C TYR A 719 -2.17 -8.51 -18.35
N LEU A 720 -2.85 -9.31 -19.19
CA LEU A 720 -4.29 -9.18 -19.45
C LEU A 720 -5.09 -9.21 -18.16
N ARG A 721 -4.73 -10.09 -17.22
CA ARG A 721 -5.39 -10.16 -15.93
C ARG A 721 -5.15 -8.95 -15.02
N THR A 722 -4.15 -8.11 -15.28
CA THR A 722 -3.96 -6.83 -14.55
C THR A 722 -4.78 -5.70 -15.14
N VAL A 723 -5.27 -5.84 -16.38
CA VAL A 723 -6.03 -4.80 -17.08
C VAL A 723 -7.27 -4.32 -16.30
N PRO A 724 -8.09 -5.20 -15.67
CA PRO A 724 -9.23 -4.74 -14.87
C PRO A 724 -8.84 -4.00 -13.58
N GLU A 725 -7.61 -4.19 -13.11
CA GLU A 725 -7.06 -3.52 -11.91
C GLU A 725 -6.55 -2.11 -12.24
N GLN A 726 -6.35 -1.78 -13.52
CA GLN A 726 -5.86 -0.47 -13.96
C GLN A 726 -6.99 0.56 -13.97
N THR A 727 -7.30 1.12 -12.79
CA THR A 727 -8.41 2.07 -12.58
C THR A 727 -8.34 3.27 -13.53
N SER A 728 -7.14 3.78 -13.80
CA SER A 728 -6.93 4.88 -14.75
C SER A 728 -7.42 4.57 -16.16
N MET A 729 -7.23 3.33 -16.62
CA MET A 729 -7.67 2.88 -17.94
C MET A 729 -9.17 2.60 -17.95
N THR A 730 -9.71 1.92 -16.94
CA THR A 730 -11.15 1.61 -16.86
C THR A 730 -11.99 2.87 -16.78
N ASP A 731 -11.55 3.87 -16.00
CA ASP A 731 -12.23 5.15 -15.86
C ASP A 731 -12.15 5.98 -17.14
N PHE A 732 -10.99 5.98 -17.81
CA PHE A 732 -10.79 6.69 -19.07
C PHE A 732 -11.67 6.13 -20.21
N ILE A 733 -11.82 4.81 -20.29
CA ILE A 733 -12.68 4.14 -21.27
C ILE A 733 -14.17 4.25 -20.84
N GLY A 734 -14.43 4.33 -19.54
CA GLY A 734 -15.77 4.42 -18.95
C GLY A 734 -16.50 3.08 -18.90
N LEU A 735 -15.77 2.00 -18.64
CA LEU A 735 -16.29 0.63 -18.43
C LEU A 735 -16.17 0.26 -16.96
N SER A 736 -17.13 -0.51 -16.44
CA SER A 736 -17.02 -1.06 -15.08
C SER A 736 -15.97 -2.17 -15.04
N ARG A 737 -15.32 -2.33 -13.88
CA ARG A 737 -14.33 -3.38 -13.62
C ARG A 737 -14.83 -4.78 -14.02
N SER A 738 -16.04 -5.14 -13.62
CA SER A 738 -16.66 -6.45 -13.93
C SER A 738 -16.78 -6.72 -15.44
N ILE A 739 -17.10 -5.71 -16.26
CA ILE A 739 -17.15 -5.89 -17.73
C ILE A 739 -15.76 -6.18 -18.29
N VAL A 740 -14.73 -5.50 -17.79
CA VAL A 740 -13.35 -5.68 -18.23
C VAL A 740 -12.80 -7.03 -17.76
N GLU A 741 -13.15 -7.49 -16.57
CA GLU A 741 -12.84 -8.85 -16.09
C GLU A 741 -13.42 -9.90 -17.02
N MET A 742 -14.72 -9.83 -17.35
CA MET A 742 -15.36 -10.77 -18.28
C MET A 742 -14.74 -10.73 -19.68
N LEU A 743 -14.42 -9.54 -20.20
CA LEU A 743 -13.74 -9.37 -21.49
C LEU A 743 -12.39 -10.10 -21.50
N VAL A 744 -11.58 -9.89 -20.46
CA VAL A 744 -10.25 -10.48 -20.32
C VAL A 744 -10.32 -12.00 -20.19
N ASP A 745 -11.27 -12.53 -19.42
CA ASP A 745 -11.47 -13.97 -19.23
C ASP A 745 -11.73 -14.69 -20.55
N GLU A 746 -12.60 -14.11 -21.39
CA GLU A 746 -12.94 -14.68 -22.69
C GLU A 746 -11.80 -14.55 -23.70
N LEU A 747 -11.03 -13.46 -23.65
CA LEU A 747 -9.82 -13.30 -24.46
C LEU A 747 -8.75 -14.32 -24.10
N ILE A 748 -8.48 -14.54 -22.81
CA ILE A 748 -7.52 -15.55 -22.37
C ILE A 748 -7.96 -16.95 -22.79
N THR A 749 -9.26 -17.25 -22.64
CA THR A 749 -9.83 -18.52 -23.12
C THR A 749 -9.63 -18.67 -24.63
N ALA A 750 -9.82 -17.61 -25.41
CA ALA A 750 -9.62 -17.62 -26.86
C ALA A 750 -8.14 -17.80 -27.24
N ILE A 751 -7.21 -17.08 -26.59
CA ILE A 751 -5.75 -17.20 -26.80
C ILE A 751 -5.31 -18.66 -26.63
N GLN A 752 -5.80 -19.32 -25.57
CA GLN A 752 -5.48 -20.71 -25.26
C GLN A 752 -6.19 -21.70 -26.21
N ARG A 753 -7.46 -21.45 -26.55
CA ARG A 753 -8.25 -22.32 -27.47
C ARG A 753 -7.69 -22.30 -28.89
N MET A 754 -7.23 -21.14 -29.35
CA MET A 754 -6.76 -20.93 -30.72
C MET A 754 -5.25 -21.19 -30.88
N ASP A 755 -4.57 -21.65 -29.82
CA ASP A 755 -3.14 -22.00 -29.82
C ASP A 755 -2.23 -20.89 -30.36
N VAL A 756 -2.41 -19.66 -29.85
CA VAL A 756 -1.55 -18.52 -30.23
C VAL A 756 -0.09 -18.76 -29.83
N GLU A 757 0.16 -19.60 -28.82
CA GLU A 757 1.50 -20.05 -28.46
C GLU A 757 2.18 -20.82 -29.59
N GLY A 758 1.47 -21.76 -30.22
CA GLY A 758 1.93 -22.45 -31.42
C GLY A 758 2.25 -21.50 -32.59
N GLU A 759 1.43 -20.46 -32.79
CA GLU A 759 1.68 -19.44 -33.81
C GLU A 759 2.96 -18.63 -33.52
N LEU A 760 3.18 -18.24 -32.27
CA LEU A 760 4.43 -17.59 -31.84
C LEU A 760 5.64 -18.50 -32.05
N MET A 761 5.57 -19.76 -31.63
CA MET A 761 6.65 -20.73 -31.84
C MET A 761 6.98 -20.89 -33.33
N ALA A 762 5.97 -20.99 -34.20
CA ALA A 762 6.17 -21.13 -35.64
C ALA A 762 6.83 -19.90 -36.27
N VAL A 763 6.49 -18.69 -35.81
CA VAL A 763 7.06 -17.43 -36.33
C VAL A 763 8.46 -17.15 -35.79
N LEU A 764 8.77 -17.66 -34.61
CA LEU A 764 10.09 -17.55 -34.00
C LEU A 764 11.06 -18.61 -34.55
N ALA A 765 10.58 -19.80 -34.92
CA ALA A 765 11.41 -20.90 -35.41
C ALA A 765 12.35 -20.53 -36.59
N ASN A 766 13.59 -21.02 -36.53
CA ASN A 766 14.62 -20.91 -37.58
C ASN A 766 15.07 -19.47 -37.87
N THR A 767 15.08 -18.60 -36.86
CA THR A 767 15.36 -17.18 -37.06
C THR A 767 16.74 -16.76 -36.55
N GLU A 768 17.46 -17.62 -35.82
CA GLU A 768 18.84 -17.37 -35.44
C GLU A 768 19.76 -17.25 -36.67
N GLN A 769 20.39 -16.07 -36.82
CA GLN A 769 21.40 -15.79 -37.84
C GLN A 769 22.75 -15.62 -37.14
N ALA A 770 23.70 -16.50 -37.46
CA ALA A 770 25.08 -16.39 -36.97
C ALA A 770 25.66 -14.99 -37.32
N GLY A 771 26.26 -14.32 -36.34
CA GLY A 771 26.94 -13.03 -36.51
C GLY A 771 26.09 -11.76 -36.32
N VAL A 772 24.77 -11.85 -36.06
CA VAL A 772 23.94 -10.66 -35.76
C VAL A 772 24.10 -10.24 -34.29
N ARG A 773 24.37 -8.95 -34.03
CA ARG A 773 24.39 -8.41 -32.66
C ARG A 773 23.06 -8.68 -31.94
N ARG A 774 23.14 -9.20 -30.72
CA ARG A 774 22.00 -9.59 -29.87
C ARG A 774 20.93 -8.50 -29.71
N GLU A 775 21.33 -7.24 -29.61
CA GLU A 775 20.39 -6.10 -29.56
C GLU A 775 19.49 -6.03 -30.80
N LYS A 776 20.05 -6.28 -31.99
CA LYS A 776 19.28 -6.30 -33.24
C LYS A 776 18.41 -7.55 -33.37
N MET A 777 18.84 -8.68 -32.81
CA MET A 777 18.02 -9.90 -32.72
C MET A 777 16.83 -9.69 -31.80
N MET A 778 17.05 -9.13 -30.61
CA MET A 778 15.99 -8.74 -29.67
C MET A 778 14.95 -7.85 -30.35
N GLU A 779 15.37 -6.79 -31.04
CA GLU A 779 14.43 -5.91 -31.74
C GLU A 779 13.58 -6.64 -32.79
N ARG A 780 14.18 -7.56 -33.54
CA ARG A 780 13.47 -8.37 -34.55
C ARG A 780 12.47 -9.33 -33.89
N GLN A 781 12.90 -10.11 -32.91
CA GLN A 781 12.04 -11.10 -32.26
C GLN A 781 10.89 -10.45 -31.51
N VAL A 782 11.16 -9.37 -30.76
CA VAL A 782 10.11 -8.59 -30.10
C VAL A 782 9.13 -7.98 -31.10
N SER A 783 9.60 -7.53 -32.26
CA SER A 783 8.71 -7.01 -33.32
C SER A 783 7.77 -8.08 -33.87
N ARG A 784 8.27 -9.31 -34.08
CA ARG A 784 7.46 -10.45 -34.54
C ARG A 784 6.41 -10.86 -33.52
N VAL A 785 6.82 -11.00 -32.26
CA VAL A 785 5.91 -11.28 -31.13
C VAL A 785 4.81 -10.22 -31.05
N MET A 786 5.19 -8.94 -31.06
CA MET A 786 4.23 -7.84 -31.02
C MET A 786 3.25 -7.89 -32.19
N HIS A 787 3.70 -8.28 -33.39
CA HIS A 787 2.82 -8.39 -34.55
C HIS A 787 1.73 -9.44 -34.33
N ILE A 788 2.09 -10.64 -33.89
CA ILE A 788 1.12 -11.73 -33.61
C ILE A 788 0.13 -11.33 -32.52
N MET A 789 0.61 -10.73 -31.42
CA MET A 789 -0.25 -10.29 -30.32
C MET A 789 -1.22 -9.18 -30.74
N ASN A 790 -0.74 -8.16 -31.46
CA ASN A 790 -1.59 -7.07 -31.94
C ASN A 790 -2.59 -7.56 -32.99
N ASP A 791 -2.17 -8.44 -33.90
CA ASP A 791 -3.03 -9.01 -34.92
C ASP A 791 -4.14 -9.84 -34.29
N PHE A 792 -3.83 -10.67 -33.29
CA PHE A 792 -4.83 -11.42 -32.56
C PHE A 792 -5.84 -10.50 -31.88
N ILE A 793 -5.41 -9.44 -31.19
CA ILE A 793 -6.36 -8.49 -30.55
C ILE A 793 -7.19 -7.72 -31.59
N THR A 794 -6.60 -7.39 -32.74
CA THR A 794 -7.26 -6.61 -33.80
C THR A 794 -8.27 -7.43 -34.59
N TRP A 795 -7.97 -8.70 -34.87
CA TRP A 795 -8.75 -9.54 -35.78
C TRP A 795 -9.35 -10.77 -35.12
N LEU A 796 -9.03 -11.03 -33.85
CA LEU A 796 -9.50 -12.16 -33.05
C LEU A 796 -9.22 -13.52 -33.73
N GLY A 797 -8.09 -13.60 -34.44
CA GLY A 797 -7.69 -14.78 -35.22
C GLY A 797 -8.48 -15.02 -36.52
N TYR A 798 -9.54 -14.25 -36.81
CA TYR A 798 -10.30 -14.40 -38.06
C TYR A 798 -9.48 -14.09 -39.32
N GLN A 799 -8.34 -13.40 -39.20
CA GLN A 799 -7.40 -13.20 -40.31
C GLN A 799 -6.86 -14.53 -40.86
N ASN A 800 -6.71 -15.53 -40.00
CA ASN A 800 -6.23 -16.87 -40.34
C ASN A 800 -7.36 -17.78 -40.87
N ILE A 801 -8.61 -17.31 -40.85
CA ILE A 801 -9.79 -18.04 -41.34
C ILE A 801 -10.17 -17.50 -42.74
N PRO A 802 -10.39 -18.37 -43.74
CA PRO A 802 -10.88 -17.94 -45.07
C PRO A 802 -12.19 -17.15 -44.99
N SER A 803 -12.36 -16.14 -45.84
CA SER A 803 -13.51 -15.22 -45.82
C SER A 803 -14.86 -15.94 -45.79
N GLU A 804 -14.99 -17.06 -46.50
CA GLU A 804 -16.24 -17.80 -46.66
C GLU A 804 -16.66 -18.53 -45.38
N LYS A 805 -15.71 -18.76 -44.46
CA LYS A 805 -15.93 -19.45 -43.17
C LYS A 805 -16.10 -18.48 -42.01
N ARG A 806 -15.90 -17.18 -42.22
CA ARG A 806 -16.07 -16.16 -41.17
C ARG A 806 -17.55 -15.90 -40.91
N PRO A 807 -17.93 -15.52 -39.68
CA PRO A 807 -19.28 -15.11 -39.35
C PRO A 807 -19.81 -13.99 -40.25
N ALA A 808 -21.12 -13.95 -40.49
CA ALA A 808 -21.74 -12.91 -41.29
C ALA A 808 -21.77 -11.57 -40.53
N SER A 809 -21.37 -10.48 -41.18
CA SER A 809 -21.45 -9.13 -40.63
C SER A 809 -22.92 -8.68 -40.49
N ARG A 810 -23.28 -8.11 -39.33
CA ARG A 810 -24.62 -7.51 -39.14
C ARG A 810 -24.73 -6.09 -39.68
N ILE A 811 -23.61 -5.39 -39.87
CA ILE A 811 -23.58 -4.02 -40.41
C ILE A 811 -23.41 -4.01 -41.93
N ASN A 812 -22.57 -4.92 -42.46
CA ASN A 812 -22.38 -5.14 -43.89
C ASN A 812 -23.13 -6.40 -44.32
N LYS A 813 -24.47 -6.30 -44.37
CA LYS A 813 -25.36 -7.44 -44.65
C LYS A 813 -24.97 -8.18 -45.92
N GLY A 814 -24.80 -9.49 -45.82
CA GLY A 814 -24.45 -10.37 -46.94
C GLY A 814 -22.95 -10.57 -47.14
N GLN A 815 -22.11 -9.91 -46.34
CA GLN A 815 -20.66 -10.07 -46.35
C GLN A 815 -20.17 -10.66 -45.01
N PRO A 816 -19.06 -11.40 -44.99
CA PRO A 816 -18.44 -11.85 -43.75
C PRO A 816 -17.87 -10.67 -42.94
N ILE A 817 -17.63 -10.87 -41.64
CA ILE A 817 -16.93 -9.89 -40.81
C ILE A 817 -15.51 -9.62 -41.35
N PHE A 818 -15.07 -8.37 -41.21
CA PHE A 818 -13.78 -7.88 -41.73
C PHE A 818 -13.64 -7.99 -43.26
N ALA A 819 -14.73 -8.26 -43.97
CA ALA A 819 -14.75 -8.16 -45.42
C ALA A 819 -14.68 -6.71 -45.85
N ARG A 820 -14.01 -6.46 -46.98
CA ARG A 820 -14.07 -5.16 -47.62
C ARG A 820 -15.52 -4.89 -48.04
N PRO A 821 -16.07 -3.68 -47.80
CA PRO A 821 -17.44 -3.36 -48.17
C PRO A 821 -17.67 -3.53 -49.67
N ASP A 822 -18.64 -4.38 -50.03
CA ASP A 822 -18.96 -4.73 -51.42
C ASP A 822 -19.84 -3.67 -52.11
N LYS A 823 -20.24 -2.64 -51.37
CA LYS A 823 -21.05 -1.55 -51.92
C LYS A 823 -20.18 -0.60 -52.74
N LYS A 824 -19.97 -0.98 -54.00
CA LYS A 824 -19.30 -0.19 -55.04
C LYS A 824 -17.96 0.34 -54.55
N ASP A 825 -16.94 -0.49 -54.71
CA ASP A 825 -15.56 -0.04 -54.74
C ASP A 825 -15.49 1.34 -55.44
N PRO A 826 -15.01 2.41 -54.79
CA PRO A 826 -14.73 3.67 -55.50
C PRO A 826 -13.72 3.47 -56.65
N ALA A 827 -13.11 2.28 -56.75
CA ALA A 827 -12.27 1.82 -57.84
C ALA A 827 -12.98 0.90 -58.87
N LEU A 828 -14.28 1.07 -59.13
CA LEU A 828 -14.92 0.43 -60.30
C LEU A 828 -14.27 0.90 -61.61
N TRP A 829 -13.32 0.08 -62.08
CA TRP A 829 -12.72 0.10 -63.41
C TRP A 829 -13.82 0.10 -64.47
N LYS A 830 -14.06 1.25 -65.10
CA LYS A 830 -14.75 1.33 -66.38
C LYS A 830 -13.84 2.01 -67.38
N GLY A 831 -13.21 1.22 -68.25
CA GLY A 831 -12.76 1.58 -69.60
C GLY A 831 -11.73 2.70 -69.82
N ASP A 832 -11.53 3.65 -68.91
CA ASP A 832 -10.62 4.80 -69.08
C ASP A 832 -9.62 4.88 -67.90
N GLU A 833 -8.36 4.58 -68.19
CA GLU A 833 -7.28 4.26 -67.23
C GLU A 833 -6.58 5.45 -66.53
N ARG A 834 -7.28 6.50 -66.06
CA ARG A 834 -6.53 7.63 -65.41
C ARG A 834 -7.01 8.22 -64.08
N LEU A 835 -8.23 8.02 -63.57
CA LEU A 835 -8.64 8.62 -62.28
C LEU A 835 -9.69 7.82 -61.49
N TYR A 836 -9.55 7.77 -60.16
CA TYR A 836 -10.50 7.16 -59.20
C TYR A 836 -11.75 8.04 -58.99
N ARG A 837 -12.95 7.43 -58.93
CA ARG A 837 -14.22 8.16 -58.71
C ARG A 837 -14.82 7.81 -57.35
N LEU A 838 -14.60 8.70 -56.37
CA LEU A 838 -15.13 8.57 -55.02
C LEU A 838 -16.68 8.59 -55.03
N THR A 839 -17.30 7.77 -54.18
CA THR A 839 -18.74 7.75 -53.94
C THR A 839 -19.18 8.99 -53.16
N ASN A 840 -20.43 9.45 -53.37
CA ASN A 840 -20.99 10.59 -52.62
C ASN A 840 -21.25 10.27 -51.14
N GLU A 841 -21.25 8.99 -50.76
CA GLU A 841 -21.41 8.54 -49.37
C GLU A 841 -20.04 8.22 -48.78
N GLN A 842 -19.69 8.86 -47.66
CA GLN A 842 -18.51 8.54 -46.89
C GLN A 842 -18.75 7.21 -46.15
N LEU A 843 -17.97 6.19 -46.50
CA LEU A 843 -17.97 4.94 -45.76
C LEU A 843 -17.25 5.15 -44.42
N ASN A 844 -17.96 4.92 -43.32
CA ASN A 844 -17.37 4.95 -41.99
C ASN A 844 -16.68 3.60 -41.70
N TYR A 845 -15.48 3.43 -42.26
CA TYR A 845 -14.67 2.23 -42.09
C TYR A 845 -14.40 1.90 -40.62
N SER A 846 -14.22 2.91 -39.76
CA SER A 846 -14.03 2.73 -38.32
C SER A 846 -15.25 2.09 -37.67
N ALA A 847 -16.46 2.58 -37.99
CA ALA A 847 -17.69 1.97 -37.47
C ALA A 847 -17.84 0.53 -37.98
N LEU A 848 -17.60 0.28 -39.27
CA LEU A 848 -17.67 -1.07 -39.85
C LEU A 848 -16.73 -2.04 -39.12
N PHE A 849 -15.48 -1.63 -38.91
CA PHE A 849 -14.49 -2.42 -38.17
C PHE A 849 -14.93 -2.69 -36.73
N ILE A 850 -15.32 -1.65 -35.97
CA ILE A 850 -15.70 -1.79 -34.56
C ILE A 850 -16.90 -2.73 -34.41
N TYR A 851 -17.92 -2.57 -35.25
CA TYR A 851 -19.10 -3.44 -35.17
C TYR A 851 -18.76 -4.88 -35.56
N ASP A 852 -17.98 -5.09 -36.63
CA ASP A 852 -17.52 -6.43 -37.02
C ASP A 852 -16.69 -7.09 -35.92
N TRP A 853 -15.82 -6.32 -35.24
CA TRP A 853 -15.06 -6.79 -34.09
C TRP A 853 -15.98 -7.22 -32.94
N LEU A 854 -16.98 -6.40 -32.57
CA LEU A 854 -17.95 -6.73 -31.51
C LEU A 854 -18.73 -8.02 -31.84
N PHE A 855 -19.16 -8.19 -33.09
CA PHE A 855 -19.84 -9.41 -33.53
C PHE A 855 -18.89 -10.62 -33.54
N GLY A 856 -17.69 -10.46 -34.07
CA GLY A 856 -16.67 -11.51 -34.11
C GLY A 856 -16.30 -11.99 -32.70
N PHE A 857 -16.14 -11.06 -31.76
CA PHE A 857 -15.89 -11.37 -30.36
C PHE A 857 -17.07 -12.10 -29.72
N GLY A 858 -18.30 -11.65 -29.99
CA GLY A 858 -19.51 -12.33 -29.51
C GLY A 858 -19.63 -13.77 -29.99
N GLU A 859 -19.21 -14.08 -31.22
CA GLU A 859 -19.15 -15.47 -31.70
C GLU A 859 -18.03 -16.27 -31.02
N ILE A 860 -16.85 -15.69 -30.81
CA ILE A 860 -15.75 -16.34 -30.06
C ILE A 860 -16.18 -16.72 -28.65
N ILE A 861 -16.89 -15.85 -27.93
CA ILE A 861 -17.39 -16.16 -26.58
C ILE A 861 -18.31 -17.40 -26.60
N LYS A 862 -19.16 -17.53 -27.63
CA LYS A 862 -20.02 -18.71 -27.77
C LYS A 862 -19.20 -19.96 -28.08
N GLU A 863 -18.20 -19.85 -28.94
CA GLU A 863 -17.32 -20.96 -29.28
C GLU A 863 -16.38 -21.35 -28.13
N ASN A 864 -16.12 -20.44 -27.18
CA ASN A 864 -15.39 -20.72 -25.95
C ASN A 864 -16.19 -21.61 -24.98
N ALA A 865 -17.49 -21.85 -25.22
CA ALA A 865 -18.28 -22.77 -24.41
C ALA A 865 -17.64 -24.16 -24.41
N GLY A 866 -17.39 -24.72 -23.23
CA GLY A 866 -16.63 -25.95 -23.12
C GLY A 866 -15.13 -25.81 -23.43
N HIS A 867 -14.52 -24.63 -23.28
CA HIS A 867 -13.06 -24.51 -23.27
C HIS A 867 -12.55 -23.84 -21.99
N SER A 868 -13.35 -23.90 -20.91
CA SER A 868 -13.04 -23.29 -19.61
C SER A 868 -11.72 -23.82 -19.02
N ALA A 869 -11.00 -22.93 -18.33
CA ALA A 869 -9.67 -23.17 -17.81
C ALA A 869 -9.64 -24.31 -16.77
N GLY A 870 -10.76 -24.58 -16.08
CA GLY A 870 -10.92 -25.69 -15.14
C GLY A 870 -10.94 -27.11 -15.74
N ARG A 871 -10.93 -27.29 -17.07
CA ARG A 871 -11.03 -28.62 -17.70
C ARG A 871 -9.82 -29.52 -17.47
N GLU A 872 -8.66 -28.91 -17.23
CA GLU A 872 -7.40 -29.63 -16.97
C GLU A 872 -7.35 -30.20 -15.54
N ILE A 873 -8.36 -29.86 -14.72
CA ILE A 873 -8.43 -30.16 -13.30
C ILE A 873 -9.35 -31.37 -13.11
N THR A 874 -8.94 -32.30 -12.24
CA THR A 874 -9.73 -33.49 -11.93
C THR A 874 -10.99 -33.15 -11.13
N ALA A 875 -12.01 -34.01 -11.15
CA ALA A 875 -13.24 -33.82 -10.37
C ALA A 875 -12.97 -33.62 -8.86
N VAL A 876 -12.02 -34.37 -8.30
CA VAL A 876 -11.61 -34.26 -6.88
C VAL A 876 -10.95 -32.90 -6.60
N GLN A 877 -10.09 -32.43 -7.51
CA GLN A 877 -9.46 -31.13 -7.39
C GLN A 877 -10.49 -29.98 -7.54
N ASN A 878 -11.49 -30.13 -8.42
CA ASN A 878 -12.59 -29.17 -8.58
C ASN A 878 -13.52 -29.13 -7.36
N GLU A 879 -13.86 -30.28 -6.77
CA GLU A 879 -14.65 -30.37 -5.53
C GLU A 879 -13.94 -29.70 -4.35
N ARG A 880 -12.62 -29.92 -4.24
CA ARG A 880 -11.79 -29.24 -3.24
C ARG A 880 -11.78 -27.73 -3.45
N LEU A 881 -11.67 -27.25 -4.70
CA LEU A 881 -11.76 -25.83 -5.02
C LEU A 881 -13.13 -25.25 -4.64
N GLY A 882 -14.23 -25.97 -4.90
CA GLY A 882 -15.58 -25.59 -4.47
C GLY A 882 -15.70 -25.44 -2.95
N THR A 883 -15.08 -26.36 -2.19
CA THR A 883 -15.03 -26.28 -0.71
C THR A 883 -14.25 -25.06 -0.23
N ILE A 884 -13.15 -24.73 -0.89
CA ILE A 884 -12.33 -23.54 -0.59
C ILE A 884 -13.12 -22.26 -0.87
N ILE A 885 -13.78 -22.16 -2.04
CA ILE A 885 -14.63 -21.03 -2.41
C ILE A 885 -15.75 -20.85 -1.40
N HIS A 886 -16.44 -21.94 -1.04
CA HIS A 886 -17.50 -21.92 -0.04
C HIS A 886 -16.98 -21.37 1.31
N ARG A 887 -15.81 -21.82 1.77
CA ARG A 887 -15.19 -21.31 3.00
C ARG A 887 -14.94 -19.81 2.94
N ILE A 888 -14.41 -19.30 1.83
CA ILE A 888 -14.15 -17.86 1.65
C ILE A 888 -15.46 -17.06 1.71
N GLN A 889 -16.54 -17.62 1.14
CA GLN A 889 -17.85 -16.98 1.02
C GLN A 889 -18.77 -17.19 2.23
N LEU A 890 -18.44 -18.08 3.18
CA LEU A 890 -19.26 -18.38 4.35
C LEU A 890 -19.79 -17.09 4.98
N SER A 891 -21.11 -16.87 4.89
CA SER A 891 -21.74 -15.89 5.77
C SER A 891 -21.77 -16.49 7.15
N SER A 892 -21.17 -15.81 8.13
CA SER A 892 -21.44 -16.07 9.54
C SER A 892 -22.95 -15.86 9.73
N GLU A 893 -23.73 -16.93 9.71
CA GLU A 893 -25.19 -16.87 9.90
C GLU A 893 -25.56 -16.39 11.29
#